data_AF-V6LFB4-F1
#
_entry.id   AF-V6LFB4-F1
#
_cell.length_a   1.000
_cell.length_b   1.000
_cell.length_c   1.000
_cell.angle_alpha   90.00
_cell.angle_beta   90.00
_cell.angle_gamma   90.00
#
_symmetry.space_group_name_H-M   'P 1'
#
loop_
_entity.id
_entity.type
_entity.pdbx_description
1 polymer ?
#
loop_
_entity_poly.entity_id
_entity_poly.type
_entity_poly.pdbx_seq_one_letter_code
_entity_poly.pdbx_strand_id
1 'polypeptide(L)'
;MTNKCTTSDQSTCSEGTFCPSNVTSDDTACLTCKKECATCTGESAEAATCLTCADGKYLDSGACTACNAKCATCTAENTCQTCTNGNVLSGTTCATCVSGTTMKCTCGSAENCQTCDAADPTKCGICANGNFMSETTCTACVANQMAPCTCTAAVNCGTCSTDMTTCATCNGEYDFSATPPCSKCKAGYFENTNNPKTCTKCDEKCATCTAKDICQTCANGNVLSETTCATCVSGQTMKCTCGTSQNCSICNSSDMSKCDVCANGYFLSGENCTTCLDNQMNACTCGAAVNCSTCDSADMTKCKMCTGEYDMSATPPCSKCKAGYFETSETPKTCTKCPVTCATCTAEDTCQTCANGNTLSGTACTACTTNQITPCTCSTAKNCQTCDTTDTGKCNTCIGNFDPSGTTACENCLPGFFKDTASSPNTCTACSENCTTCSSSSACTACKDGFSIQNNQCVACTDPNCTTCTANKETCTVCKDGFSVKNNKCEKKCTAGDDTCAPNQICDTICKDCTSNCATCKEAVDKCVTCKSGFILAGDKCTACSAGCANCVDNKDICKVCKDDFFAKDNACTACTSNTTEQCTCGTATNCATCDASDKGKCATCITGYKKATNETCSACADGNLMVGITCEKCEAKCATCSESLEKCDTCATSHTMSINQTCEKNCTTQLTDNQACIADQPMDCGSSSQVTAYKCSNTANCLQCDSSDAAKCASCMPGYKFTNQQCSTCADGATAVGSFCFLQGDTLSTNLSSGAVAGIVIAVLVVAGGVAGAAFWYMKKSKANQEVEKQNFNMQ
;
A
#
# COMPACT_ATOMS: atom_id res chain seq x y z
N MET A 1 14.56 -24.54 -18.81
CA MET A 1 13.16 -24.07 -18.86
C MET A 1 12.88 -23.69 -20.30
N THR A 2 11.83 -24.25 -20.91
CA THR A 2 11.45 -23.98 -22.31
C THR A 2 10.71 -22.64 -22.38
N ASN A 3 11.25 -21.65 -23.10
CA ASN A 3 10.66 -20.30 -23.25
C ASN A 3 9.45 -20.33 -24.21
N LYS A 4 8.30 -20.76 -23.70
CA LYS A 4 7.08 -21.01 -24.47
C LYS A 4 5.84 -20.49 -23.73
N CYS A 5 4.80 -20.17 -24.47
CA CYS A 5 3.52 -19.66 -23.98
C CYS A 5 2.33 -20.43 -24.57
N THR A 6 1.15 -20.29 -23.95
CA THR A 6 -0.06 -21.05 -24.29
C THR A 6 -1.24 -20.12 -24.56
N THR A 7 -2.34 -20.69 -25.08
CA THR A 7 -3.61 -19.95 -25.26
C THR A 7 -4.20 -19.44 -23.94
N SER A 8 -3.86 -20.11 -22.82
CA SER A 8 -4.40 -19.85 -21.48
C SER A 8 -3.49 -18.98 -20.60
N ASP A 9 -2.20 -18.88 -20.92
CA ASP A 9 -1.21 -18.08 -20.19
C ASP A 9 -0.16 -17.49 -21.16
N GLN A 10 -0.27 -16.18 -21.39
CA GLN A 10 0.58 -15.40 -22.29
C GLN A 10 1.74 -14.68 -21.55
N SER A 11 1.87 -14.88 -20.23
CA SER A 11 2.82 -14.14 -19.38
C SER A 11 4.12 -14.89 -19.08
N THR A 12 4.26 -16.12 -19.57
CA THR A 12 5.37 -17.05 -19.25
C THR A 12 6.67 -16.80 -20.01
N CYS A 13 6.70 -15.79 -20.89
CA CYS A 13 7.88 -15.49 -21.71
C CYS A 13 8.97 -14.77 -20.90
N SER A 14 10.22 -15.16 -21.15
CA SER A 14 11.40 -14.57 -20.52
C SER A 14 11.61 -13.12 -20.96
N GLU A 15 12.30 -12.33 -20.15
CA GLU A 15 12.59 -10.91 -20.42
C GLU A 15 13.21 -10.70 -21.82
N GLY A 16 12.74 -9.67 -22.55
CA GLY A 16 13.11 -9.41 -23.94
C GLY A 16 12.40 -10.30 -24.99
N THR A 17 11.46 -11.16 -24.58
CA THR A 17 10.62 -11.95 -25.47
C THR A 17 9.12 -11.77 -25.16
N PHE A 18 8.25 -12.00 -26.14
CA PHE A 18 6.80 -11.84 -26.00
C PHE A 18 6.04 -13.03 -26.62
N CYS A 19 4.82 -13.25 -26.13
CA CYS A 19 3.92 -14.24 -26.69
C CYS A 19 3.13 -13.62 -27.86
N PRO A 20 3.13 -14.22 -29.07
CA PRO A 20 2.36 -13.70 -30.20
C PRO A 20 0.86 -13.64 -29.90
N SER A 21 0.18 -12.56 -30.30
CA SER A 21 -1.25 -12.37 -30.01
C SER A 21 -2.18 -13.38 -30.71
N ASN A 22 -1.66 -14.15 -31.66
CA ASN A 22 -2.39 -15.11 -32.51
C ASN A 22 -2.14 -16.59 -32.12
N VAL A 23 -1.77 -16.88 -30.87
CA VAL A 23 -1.50 -18.24 -30.40
C VAL A 23 -2.75 -19.12 -30.50
N THR A 24 -2.62 -20.28 -31.15
CA THR A 24 -3.69 -21.29 -31.32
C THR A 24 -3.32 -22.67 -30.77
N SER A 25 -2.15 -22.81 -30.11
CA SER A 25 -1.64 -24.09 -29.61
C SER A 25 -0.95 -23.96 -28.23
N ASP A 26 -1.01 -25.03 -27.42
CA ASP A 26 -0.54 -25.04 -26.02
C ASP A 26 0.98 -25.30 -25.84
N ASP A 27 1.80 -24.89 -26.81
CA ASP A 27 3.27 -25.04 -26.74
C ASP A 27 4.00 -24.07 -27.69
N THR A 28 3.51 -22.83 -27.81
CA THR A 28 3.98 -21.85 -28.81
C THR A 28 5.26 -21.16 -28.32
N ALA A 29 6.28 -21.05 -29.18
CA ALA A 29 7.54 -20.40 -28.82
C ALA A 29 7.39 -18.87 -28.68
N CYS A 30 7.98 -18.29 -27.64
CA CYS A 30 8.05 -16.84 -27.47
C CYS A 30 8.95 -16.21 -28.54
N LEU A 31 8.57 -15.04 -29.06
CA LEU A 31 9.33 -14.30 -30.06
C LEU A 31 10.16 -13.19 -29.43
N THR A 32 11.32 -12.88 -29.99
CA THR A 32 12.21 -11.84 -29.47
C THR A 32 11.72 -10.45 -29.84
N CYS A 33 11.78 -9.52 -28.90
CA CYS A 33 11.51 -8.11 -29.17
C CYS A 33 12.56 -7.48 -30.10
N LYS A 34 12.20 -6.38 -30.76
CA LYS A 34 13.18 -5.53 -31.45
C LYS A 34 14.20 -5.02 -30.42
N LYS A 35 15.46 -4.87 -30.83
CA LYS A 35 16.59 -4.56 -29.94
C LYS A 35 16.39 -3.27 -29.13
N GLU A 36 15.61 -2.35 -29.65
CA GLU A 36 15.26 -1.07 -29.02
C GLU A 36 14.16 -1.15 -27.96
N CYS A 37 13.38 -2.24 -27.91
CA CYS A 37 12.34 -2.44 -26.90
C CYS A 37 12.89 -3.26 -25.71
N ALA A 38 12.48 -2.92 -24.49
CA ALA A 38 12.67 -3.78 -23.32
C ALA A 38 11.52 -4.79 -23.21
N THR A 39 10.29 -4.34 -23.49
CA THR A 39 9.11 -5.21 -23.64
C THR A 39 8.33 -4.81 -24.89
N CYS A 40 7.65 -5.76 -25.51
CA CYS A 40 6.94 -5.55 -26.77
C CYS A 40 5.73 -6.48 -26.90
N THR A 41 4.86 -6.19 -27.88
CA THR A 41 3.71 -7.02 -28.23
C THR A 41 3.50 -7.04 -29.74
N GLY A 42 2.88 -8.08 -30.28
CA GLY A 42 2.58 -8.19 -31.71
C GLY A 42 2.12 -9.57 -32.15
N GLU A 43 1.88 -9.73 -33.44
CA GLU A 43 1.54 -11.02 -34.06
C GLU A 43 2.77 -11.74 -34.65
N SER A 44 3.85 -10.99 -34.92
CA SER A 44 5.14 -11.51 -35.40
C SER A 44 6.28 -10.62 -34.89
N ALA A 45 7.54 -11.07 -35.02
CA ALA A 45 8.71 -10.29 -34.60
C ALA A 45 8.86 -8.98 -35.39
N GLU A 46 8.45 -8.97 -36.66
CA GLU A 46 8.50 -7.79 -37.54
C GLU A 46 7.40 -6.77 -37.19
N ALA A 47 6.20 -7.27 -36.87
CA ALA A 47 5.04 -6.48 -36.48
C ALA A 47 5.05 -6.05 -35.00
N ALA A 48 6.06 -6.47 -34.23
CA ALA A 48 6.16 -6.15 -32.82
C ALA A 48 6.29 -4.63 -32.57
N THR A 49 5.45 -4.10 -31.70
CA THR A 49 5.46 -2.73 -31.19
C THR A 49 6.03 -2.71 -29.76
N CYS A 50 6.80 -1.69 -29.42
CA CYS A 50 7.38 -1.60 -28.08
C CYS A 50 6.31 -1.17 -27.07
N LEU A 51 6.29 -1.83 -25.91
CA LEU A 51 5.50 -1.41 -24.73
C LEU A 51 6.37 -0.63 -23.75
N THR A 52 7.63 -1.03 -23.61
CA THR A 52 8.66 -0.28 -22.91
C THR A 52 9.95 -0.30 -23.71
N CYS A 53 10.79 0.71 -23.51
CA CYS A 53 12.03 0.87 -24.24
C CYS A 53 13.23 0.38 -23.44
N ALA A 54 14.26 -0.09 -24.14
CA ALA A 54 15.55 -0.32 -23.53
C ALA A 54 16.14 1.00 -23.01
N ASP A 55 16.99 0.93 -21.98
CA ASP A 55 17.66 2.10 -21.39
C ASP A 55 18.31 3.00 -22.47
N GLY A 56 18.25 4.31 -22.24
CA GLY A 56 18.69 5.32 -23.20
C GLY A 56 17.64 5.65 -24.29
N LYS A 57 16.42 5.12 -24.19
CA LYS A 57 15.30 5.43 -25.10
C LYS A 57 13.99 5.67 -24.35
N TYR A 58 13.09 6.44 -24.95
CA TYR A 58 11.71 6.64 -24.47
C TYR A 58 10.69 6.18 -25.51
N LEU A 59 9.51 5.80 -25.01
CA LEU A 59 8.43 5.34 -25.85
C LEU A 59 7.71 6.53 -26.50
N ASP A 60 7.72 6.57 -27.82
CA ASP A 60 6.96 7.51 -28.63
C ASP A 60 6.13 6.74 -29.66
N SER A 61 4.80 6.77 -29.48
CA SER A 61 3.84 6.21 -30.44
C SER A 61 4.11 4.74 -30.81
N GLY A 62 4.52 3.91 -29.85
CA GLY A 62 4.80 2.47 -30.04
C GLY A 62 6.20 2.13 -30.56
N ALA A 63 7.06 3.14 -30.75
CA ALA A 63 8.46 3.00 -31.12
C ALA A 63 9.39 3.63 -30.06
N CYS A 64 10.65 3.20 -30.02
CA CYS A 64 11.62 3.68 -29.03
C CYS A 64 12.61 4.68 -29.63
N THR A 65 12.48 5.93 -29.21
CA THR A 65 13.31 7.07 -29.64
C THR A 65 14.43 7.33 -28.64
N ALA A 66 15.61 7.75 -29.12
CA ALA A 66 16.76 7.98 -28.26
C ALA A 66 16.54 9.15 -27.29
N CYS A 67 16.98 8.99 -26.05
CA CYS A 67 17.13 10.09 -25.10
C CYS A 67 18.28 11.03 -25.51
N ASN A 68 18.31 12.22 -24.91
CA ASN A 68 19.52 13.03 -24.87
C ASN A 68 20.69 12.18 -24.32
N ALA A 69 21.88 12.31 -24.91
CA ALA A 69 23.05 11.49 -24.60
C ALA A 69 23.49 11.55 -23.11
N LYS A 70 23.05 12.56 -22.36
CA LYS A 70 23.31 12.69 -20.91
C LYS A 70 22.28 11.96 -20.03
N CYS A 71 21.14 11.54 -20.56
CA CYS A 71 20.15 10.76 -19.82
C CYS A 71 20.45 9.26 -19.95
N ALA A 72 20.43 8.53 -18.84
CA ALA A 72 20.42 7.06 -18.85
C ALA A 72 19.00 6.52 -19.06
N THR A 73 18.00 7.17 -18.47
CA THR A 73 16.57 6.91 -18.73
C THR A 73 15.84 8.24 -18.91
N CYS A 74 14.81 8.27 -19.76
CA CYS A 74 14.05 9.50 -20.04
C CYS A 74 12.58 9.20 -20.39
N THR A 75 11.71 10.20 -20.23
CA THR A 75 10.30 10.15 -20.66
C THR A 75 10.05 10.90 -21.96
N ALA A 76 10.99 11.75 -22.36
CA ALA A 76 11.02 12.48 -23.61
C ALA A 76 12.48 12.85 -23.91
N GLU A 77 12.78 13.27 -25.14
CA GLU A 77 14.15 13.54 -25.62
C GLU A 77 15.02 14.29 -24.59
N ASN A 78 14.52 15.38 -24.01
CA ASN A 78 15.25 16.21 -23.04
C ASN A 78 14.72 16.14 -21.59
N THR A 79 13.88 15.15 -21.28
CA THR A 79 13.30 14.96 -19.93
C THR A 79 13.83 13.67 -19.32
N CYS A 80 14.98 13.77 -18.65
CA CYS A 80 15.67 12.65 -18.03
C CYS A 80 14.99 12.25 -16.70
N GLN A 81 14.93 10.94 -16.43
CA GLN A 81 14.63 10.40 -15.11
C GLN A 81 15.92 10.01 -14.36
N THR A 82 16.92 9.50 -15.07
CA THR A 82 18.26 9.22 -14.54
C THR A 82 19.33 9.67 -15.53
N CYS A 83 20.56 9.88 -15.06
CA CYS A 83 21.65 10.39 -15.86
C CYS A 83 22.71 9.32 -16.17
N THR A 84 23.41 9.47 -17.29
CA THR A 84 24.58 8.65 -17.60
C THR A 84 25.74 8.99 -16.66
N ASN A 85 26.67 8.05 -16.48
CA ASN A 85 27.82 8.22 -15.60
C ASN A 85 28.59 9.52 -15.89
N GLY A 86 28.97 10.24 -14.85
CA GLY A 86 29.60 11.57 -14.95
C GLY A 86 28.63 12.73 -15.01
N ASN A 87 27.32 12.49 -14.84
CA ASN A 87 26.29 13.53 -14.79
C ASN A 87 25.42 13.44 -13.53
N VAL A 88 24.77 14.55 -13.19
CA VAL A 88 23.87 14.72 -12.06
C VAL A 88 22.51 15.24 -12.51
N LEU A 89 21.44 14.68 -11.93
CA LEU A 89 20.07 15.07 -12.25
C LEU A 89 19.71 16.37 -11.50
N SER A 90 19.46 17.43 -12.28
CA SER A 90 18.95 18.71 -11.78
C SER A 90 17.55 18.92 -12.35
N GLY A 91 16.52 18.67 -11.53
CA GLY A 91 15.14 18.63 -11.97
C GLY A 91 14.90 17.46 -12.92
N THR A 92 14.71 17.74 -14.21
CA THR A 92 14.52 16.75 -15.28
C THR A 92 15.64 16.76 -16.31
N THR A 93 16.76 17.44 -16.02
CA THR A 93 17.90 17.58 -16.94
C THR A 93 19.19 17.08 -16.31
N CYS A 94 20.06 16.47 -17.11
CA CYS A 94 21.35 15.97 -16.66
C CYS A 94 22.47 16.96 -16.98
N ALA A 95 23.19 17.39 -15.95
CA ALA A 95 24.36 18.25 -16.05
C ALA A 95 25.64 17.47 -15.74
N THR A 96 26.76 17.83 -16.38
CA THR A 96 28.06 17.20 -16.11
C THR A 96 28.51 17.51 -14.69
N CYS A 97 29.00 16.50 -13.98
CA CYS A 97 29.49 16.66 -12.61
C CYS A 97 30.72 17.56 -12.58
N VAL A 98 30.75 18.49 -11.64
CA VAL A 98 31.86 19.43 -11.43
C VAL A 98 32.34 19.32 -9.99
N SER A 99 33.66 19.32 -9.79
CA SER A 99 34.27 19.33 -8.46
C SER A 99 33.85 20.58 -7.67
N GLY A 100 33.65 20.43 -6.35
CA GLY A 100 33.20 21.50 -5.46
C GLY A 100 31.68 21.70 -5.34
N THR A 101 30.86 20.87 -6.02
CA THR A 101 29.39 20.91 -5.88
C THR A 101 28.88 19.97 -4.78
N THR A 102 27.73 20.29 -4.19
CA THR A 102 27.08 19.49 -3.12
C THR A 102 26.15 18.40 -3.66
N MET A 103 25.97 18.33 -4.98
CA MET A 103 25.05 17.37 -5.61
C MET A 103 25.76 16.04 -5.90
N LYS A 104 25.05 14.92 -5.68
CA LYS A 104 25.60 13.57 -5.84
C LYS A 104 25.71 13.20 -7.32
N CYS A 105 26.92 12.90 -7.79
CA CYS A 105 27.19 12.48 -9.15
C CYS A 105 26.80 11.01 -9.37
N THR A 106 26.29 10.68 -10.56
CA THR A 106 26.01 9.29 -10.94
C THR A 106 27.30 8.64 -11.45
N CYS A 107 27.81 7.61 -10.77
CA CYS A 107 29.01 6.87 -11.16
C CYS A 107 28.78 5.36 -10.96
N GLY A 108 28.05 4.71 -11.87
CA GLY A 108 27.66 3.31 -11.73
C GLY A 108 26.79 3.10 -10.49
N SER A 109 27.11 2.08 -9.68
CA SER A 109 26.48 1.83 -8.38
C SER A 109 27.20 2.51 -7.21
N ALA A 110 28.26 3.30 -7.47
CA ALA A 110 29.01 3.95 -6.41
C ALA A 110 28.21 5.13 -5.84
N GLU A 111 27.98 5.12 -4.54
CA GLU A 111 27.25 6.17 -3.85
C GLU A 111 28.19 7.27 -3.33
N ASN A 112 27.62 8.46 -3.11
CA ASN A 112 28.30 9.60 -2.49
C ASN A 112 29.52 10.13 -3.29
N CYS A 113 29.51 10.00 -4.61
CA CYS A 113 30.51 10.60 -5.49
C CYS A 113 30.19 12.07 -5.78
N GLN A 114 31.23 12.91 -5.86
CA GLN A 114 31.17 14.26 -6.40
C GLN A 114 31.56 14.29 -7.88
N THR A 115 32.54 13.49 -8.27
CA THR A 115 32.91 13.24 -9.67
C THR A 115 33.23 11.77 -9.85
N CYS A 116 33.11 11.26 -11.07
CA CYS A 116 33.56 9.92 -11.39
C CYS A 116 35.05 9.89 -11.72
N ASP A 117 35.66 8.72 -11.61
CA ASP A 117 37.04 8.51 -12.01
C ASP A 117 37.19 8.64 -13.54
N ALA A 118 38.29 9.23 -13.99
CA ALA A 118 38.52 9.51 -15.40
C ALA A 118 38.88 8.25 -16.22
N ALA A 119 39.46 7.23 -15.59
CA ALA A 119 39.80 5.96 -16.21
C ALA A 119 38.66 4.94 -16.10
N ASP A 120 37.87 5.00 -15.02
CA ASP A 120 36.70 4.14 -14.79
C ASP A 120 35.48 4.96 -14.31
N PRO A 121 34.58 5.37 -15.22
CA PRO A 121 33.42 6.19 -14.89
C PRO A 121 32.39 5.53 -13.95
N THR A 122 32.56 4.25 -13.63
CA THR A 122 31.71 3.52 -12.67
C THR A 122 32.18 3.62 -11.22
N LYS A 123 33.31 4.31 -10.98
CA LYS A 123 33.88 4.54 -9.65
C LYS A 123 33.88 6.02 -9.30
N CYS A 124 33.87 6.33 -8.01
CA CYS A 124 34.06 7.71 -7.58
C CYS A 124 35.52 8.12 -7.83
N GLY A 125 35.72 9.25 -8.49
CA GLY A 125 37.02 9.91 -8.57
C GLY A 125 37.25 10.84 -7.37
N ILE A 126 36.21 11.60 -7.02
CA ILE A 126 36.21 12.50 -5.84
C ILE A 126 34.94 12.22 -5.05
N CYS A 127 35.05 12.11 -3.72
CA CYS A 127 33.91 11.92 -2.84
C CYS A 127 33.16 13.23 -2.57
N ALA A 128 31.84 13.14 -2.45
CA ALA A 128 31.01 14.25 -1.97
C ALA A 128 31.38 14.60 -0.53
N ASN A 129 31.22 15.87 -0.16
CA ASN A 129 31.56 16.36 1.17
C ASN A 129 30.92 15.49 2.26
N GLY A 130 31.65 15.27 3.36
CA GLY A 130 31.21 14.38 4.45
C GLY A 130 31.53 12.90 4.23
N ASN A 131 32.26 12.56 3.17
CA ASN A 131 32.69 11.20 2.86
C ASN A 131 34.21 11.13 2.61
N PHE A 132 34.79 9.96 2.82
CA PHE A 132 36.19 9.66 2.48
C PHE A 132 36.27 8.53 1.47
N MET A 133 37.36 8.50 0.70
CA MET A 133 37.60 7.45 -0.29
C MET A 133 38.15 6.19 0.42
N SER A 134 37.40 5.09 0.34
CA SER A 134 37.87 3.77 0.73
C SER A 134 38.03 2.94 -0.54
N GLU A 135 39.29 2.76 -0.97
CA GLU A 135 39.67 2.15 -2.24
C GLU A 135 39.05 2.86 -3.45
N THR A 136 37.84 2.47 -3.88
CA THR A 136 37.12 3.02 -5.03
C THR A 136 35.67 3.44 -4.72
N THR A 137 35.29 3.48 -3.44
CA THR A 137 33.94 3.83 -2.97
C THR A 137 33.99 4.90 -1.88
N CYS A 138 32.97 5.77 -1.84
CA CYS A 138 32.91 6.86 -0.87
C CYS A 138 32.06 6.47 0.34
N THR A 139 32.69 6.45 1.50
CA THR A 139 32.06 6.06 2.77
C THR A 139 31.87 7.28 3.66
N ALA A 140 30.76 7.34 4.40
CA ALA A 140 30.47 8.42 5.33
C ALA A 140 31.55 8.53 6.42
N CYS A 141 31.90 9.76 6.77
CA CYS A 141 32.97 10.00 7.73
C CYS A 141 32.57 9.66 9.17
N VAL A 142 33.48 9.02 9.88
CA VAL A 142 33.43 8.73 11.32
C VAL A 142 34.71 9.20 12.01
N ALA A 143 34.65 9.46 13.31
CA ALA A 143 35.83 9.87 14.09
C ALA A 143 36.91 8.77 14.08
N ASN A 144 38.18 9.16 13.99
CA ASN A 144 39.37 8.28 14.02
C ASN A 144 39.50 7.26 12.87
N GLN A 145 38.91 7.54 11.71
CA GLN A 145 39.07 6.73 10.49
C GLN A 145 40.46 6.88 9.85
N MET A 146 40.93 5.93 9.04
CA MET A 146 42.33 5.98 8.54
C MET A 146 42.58 7.02 7.43
N ALA A 147 41.54 7.45 6.70
CA ALA A 147 41.64 8.38 5.58
C ALA A 147 41.02 9.74 5.92
N PRO A 148 41.56 10.85 5.39
CA PRO A 148 41.01 12.18 5.65
C PRO A 148 39.59 12.31 5.08
N CYS A 149 38.70 12.88 5.88
CA CYS A 149 37.36 13.23 5.44
C CYS A 149 37.42 14.39 4.44
N THR A 150 36.61 14.31 3.38
CA THR A 150 36.50 15.38 2.39
C THR A 150 35.60 16.48 2.95
N CYS A 151 36.21 17.49 3.57
CA CYS A 151 35.54 18.71 4.06
C CYS A 151 36.35 19.93 3.57
N THR A 152 36.06 20.44 2.36
CA THR A 152 36.76 21.59 1.76
C THR A 152 38.31 21.55 1.93
N ALA A 153 38.97 22.68 2.21
CA ALA A 153 40.44 22.82 2.20
C ALA A 153 41.17 22.32 3.47
N ALA A 154 40.47 21.70 4.43
CA ALA A 154 41.09 21.19 5.66
C ALA A 154 41.81 19.86 5.41
N VAL A 155 43.03 19.72 5.93
CA VAL A 155 43.87 18.52 5.78
C VAL A 155 43.68 17.63 7.01
N ASN A 156 43.60 16.31 6.86
CA ASN A 156 43.45 15.36 7.98
C ASN A 156 42.17 15.54 8.84
N CYS A 157 41.06 15.95 8.20
CA CYS A 157 39.77 16.10 8.88
C CYS A 157 39.16 14.73 9.27
N GLY A 158 38.62 14.63 10.49
CA GLY A 158 37.92 13.43 10.99
C GLY A 158 36.43 13.45 10.65
N THR A 159 35.73 14.54 10.96
CA THR A 159 34.30 14.74 10.63
C THR A 159 34.05 16.15 10.13
N CYS A 160 33.05 16.34 9.25
CA CYS A 160 32.63 17.67 8.82
C CYS A 160 31.60 18.28 9.79
N SER A 161 31.50 19.60 9.77
CA SER A 161 30.41 20.37 10.39
C SER A 161 29.07 20.08 9.72
N THR A 162 27.98 20.53 10.34
CA THR A 162 26.60 20.33 9.86
C THR A 162 26.35 20.91 8.47
N ASP A 163 27.10 21.94 8.08
CA ASP A 163 27.04 22.54 6.74
C ASP A 163 27.88 21.78 5.68
N MET A 164 28.64 20.75 6.09
CA MET A 164 29.58 19.96 5.29
C MET A 164 30.66 20.78 4.56
N THR A 165 30.87 22.03 4.96
CA THR A 165 31.85 22.94 4.33
C THR A 165 33.04 23.24 5.24
N THR A 166 32.96 22.94 6.53
CA THR A 166 34.05 23.14 7.49
C THR A 166 34.39 21.83 8.19
N CYS A 167 35.65 21.67 8.59
CA CYS A 167 36.04 20.55 9.43
C CYS A 167 35.49 20.76 10.85
N ALA A 168 34.87 19.75 11.45
CA ALA A 168 34.35 19.78 12.81
C ALA A 168 35.27 19.12 13.84
N THR A 169 35.95 18.04 13.44
CA THR A 169 36.94 17.36 14.30
C THR A 169 38.16 16.95 13.48
N CYS A 170 39.34 16.98 14.08
CA CYS A 170 40.54 16.43 13.46
C CYS A 170 40.65 14.93 13.68
N ASN A 171 41.27 14.24 12.74
CA ASN A 171 41.55 12.82 12.87
C ASN A 171 42.78 12.61 13.77
N GLY A 172 42.71 11.82 14.84
CA GLY A 172 43.84 11.60 15.75
C GLY A 172 44.32 12.87 16.49
N GLU A 173 45.63 13.04 16.64
CA GLU A 173 46.24 14.10 17.47
C GLU A 173 46.63 15.38 16.70
N TYR A 174 45.89 15.69 15.64
CA TYR A 174 46.03 16.94 14.89
C TYR A 174 45.34 18.11 15.61
N ASP A 175 45.91 19.31 15.47
CA ASP A 175 45.49 20.54 16.15
C ASP A 175 44.38 21.24 15.36
N PHE A 176 43.18 21.28 15.94
CA PHE A 176 42.01 21.93 15.34
C PHE A 176 42.16 23.45 15.28
N SER A 177 42.98 24.05 16.16
CA SER A 177 43.23 25.50 16.19
C SER A 177 44.26 25.96 15.15
N ALA A 178 44.87 25.03 14.41
CA ALA A 178 45.79 25.35 13.33
C ALA A 178 45.09 26.09 12.17
N THR A 179 45.85 26.81 11.35
CA THR A 179 45.34 27.51 10.17
C THR A 179 46.13 27.07 8.94
N PRO A 180 45.57 26.24 8.03
CA PRO A 180 44.21 25.64 8.05
C PRO A 180 44.00 24.65 9.21
N PRO A 181 42.75 24.40 9.66
CA PRO A 181 42.45 23.46 10.75
C PRO A 181 43.03 22.08 10.46
N CYS A 182 43.55 21.39 11.48
CA CYS A 182 44.11 20.04 11.39
C CYS A 182 45.37 19.91 10.51
N SER A 183 46.01 21.01 10.14
CA SER A 183 47.21 21.02 9.28
C SER A 183 48.52 20.65 9.98
N LYS A 184 48.55 20.61 11.32
CA LYS A 184 49.73 20.24 12.14
C LYS A 184 49.32 19.41 13.35
N CYS A 185 50.25 18.65 13.91
CA CYS A 185 50.04 17.91 15.16
C CYS A 185 49.90 18.87 16.36
N LYS A 186 49.17 18.44 17.39
CA LYS A 186 49.13 19.12 18.69
C LYS A 186 50.52 19.19 19.32
N ALA A 187 50.73 20.15 20.23
CA ALA A 187 51.94 20.21 21.03
C ALA A 187 52.19 18.87 21.75
N GLY A 188 53.46 18.43 21.81
CA GLY A 188 53.83 17.10 22.31
C GLY A 188 53.69 15.96 21.28
N TYR A 189 53.38 16.25 20.01
CA TYR A 189 53.33 15.26 18.93
C TYR A 189 54.09 15.78 17.68
N PHE A 190 54.69 14.87 16.91
CA PHE A 190 55.32 15.16 15.62
C PHE A 190 54.66 14.35 14.50
N GLU A 191 54.68 14.87 13.27
CA GLU A 191 54.10 14.19 12.10
C GLU A 191 55.07 13.11 11.57
N ASN A 192 54.62 11.86 11.52
CA ASN A 192 55.37 10.75 10.92
C ASN A 192 55.18 10.78 9.39
N THR A 193 56.27 10.59 8.64
CA THR A 193 56.30 10.62 7.17
C THR A 193 55.86 9.32 6.50
N ASN A 194 55.54 8.27 7.26
CA ASN A 194 54.93 7.05 6.72
C ASN A 194 53.53 7.33 6.16
N ASN A 195 53.16 6.72 5.03
CA ASN A 195 51.83 6.88 4.42
C ASN A 195 50.86 5.79 4.97
N PRO A 196 49.74 6.15 5.64
CA PRO A 196 49.19 7.49 5.86
C PRO A 196 49.88 8.27 6.99
N LYS A 197 50.00 9.59 6.80
CA LYS A 197 50.61 10.52 7.77
C LYS A 197 49.85 10.47 9.09
N THR A 198 50.57 10.33 10.19
CA THR A 198 49.99 10.24 11.55
C THR A 198 50.81 11.04 12.56
N CYS A 199 50.16 11.59 13.58
CA CYS A 199 50.83 12.27 14.69
C CYS A 199 51.30 11.25 15.74
N THR A 200 52.60 11.24 16.02
CA THR A 200 53.23 10.36 17.02
C THR A 200 53.68 11.19 18.22
N LYS A 201 53.48 10.68 19.45
CA LYS A 201 53.84 11.38 20.69
C LYS A 201 55.36 11.56 20.80
N CYS A 202 55.79 12.74 21.23
CA CYS A 202 57.16 13.04 21.62
C CYS A 202 57.56 12.28 22.90
N ASP A 203 58.86 12.20 23.18
CA ASP A 203 59.37 11.86 24.50
C ASP A 203 58.78 12.79 25.57
N GLU A 204 58.52 12.24 26.76
CA GLU A 204 57.80 12.93 27.83
C GLU A 204 58.52 14.17 28.36
N LYS A 205 59.82 14.32 28.08
CA LYS A 205 60.60 15.50 28.46
C LYS A 205 60.54 16.62 27.43
N CYS A 206 60.05 16.37 26.21
CA CYS A 206 59.88 17.39 25.17
C CYS A 206 58.51 18.07 25.28
N ALA A 207 58.46 19.40 25.13
CA ALA A 207 57.21 20.13 24.90
C ALA A 207 56.85 20.17 23.40
N THR A 208 57.86 20.29 22.52
CA THR A 208 57.74 20.12 21.07
C THR A 208 58.91 19.29 20.55
N CYS A 209 58.73 18.50 19.50
CA CYS A 209 59.77 17.62 18.95
C CYS A 209 59.66 17.48 17.42
N THR A 210 60.76 17.11 16.75
CA THR A 210 60.78 16.79 15.30
C THR A 210 60.83 15.29 15.02
N ALA A 211 61.25 14.50 16.02
CA ALA A 211 61.17 13.06 16.07
C ALA A 211 60.97 12.66 17.53
N LYS A 212 60.63 11.39 17.78
CA LYS A 212 60.30 10.89 19.12
C LYS A 212 61.27 11.37 20.20
N ASP A 213 62.58 11.30 19.95
CA ASP A 213 63.62 11.65 20.91
C ASP A 213 64.37 12.97 20.59
N ILE A 214 63.88 13.78 19.64
CA ILE A 214 64.54 15.03 19.20
C ILE A 214 63.63 16.22 19.57
N CYS A 215 63.88 16.83 20.72
CA CYS A 215 63.12 17.97 21.24
C CYS A 215 63.51 19.29 20.58
N GLN A 216 62.52 20.13 20.28
CA GLN A 216 62.69 21.55 19.92
C GLN A 216 62.51 22.46 21.15
N THR A 217 61.62 22.10 22.06
CA THR A 217 61.41 22.78 23.35
C THR A 217 61.15 21.74 24.43
N CYS A 218 61.38 22.08 25.69
CA CYS A 218 61.26 21.15 26.81
C CYS A 218 59.98 21.34 27.61
N ALA A 219 59.42 20.22 28.06
CA ALA A 219 58.34 20.22 29.02
C ALA A 219 58.82 20.83 30.35
N ASN A 220 57.93 21.52 31.04
CA ASN A 220 58.21 22.24 32.28
C ASN A 220 59.06 21.40 33.26
N GLY A 221 60.11 21.99 33.82
CA GLY A 221 61.06 21.31 34.72
C GLY A 221 62.25 20.65 34.02
N ASN A 222 62.37 20.76 32.69
CA ASN A 222 63.52 20.31 31.92
C ASN A 222 64.14 21.45 31.10
N VAL A 223 65.45 21.39 30.85
CA VAL A 223 66.20 22.34 30.02
C VAL A 223 66.67 21.69 28.72
N LEU A 224 66.64 22.43 27.61
CA LEU A 224 67.04 21.93 26.30
C LEU A 224 68.57 21.87 26.21
N SER A 225 69.11 20.67 26.09
CA SER A 225 70.52 20.39 25.84
C SER A 225 70.68 19.88 24.42
N GLU A 226 71.05 20.79 23.52
CA GLU A 226 71.19 20.59 22.07
C GLU A 226 69.89 20.14 21.39
N THR A 227 69.52 18.86 21.52
CA THR A 227 68.32 18.25 20.93
C THR A 227 67.54 17.37 21.90
N THR A 228 67.96 17.29 23.17
CA THR A 228 67.31 16.47 24.20
C THR A 228 67.03 17.28 25.46
N CYS A 229 65.96 16.96 26.16
CA CYS A 229 65.55 17.68 27.38
C CYS A 229 66.04 16.97 28.64
N ALA A 230 66.79 17.68 29.48
CA ALA A 230 67.34 17.17 30.74
C ALA A 230 66.63 17.78 31.94
N THR A 231 66.39 16.97 32.97
CA THR A 231 65.66 17.36 34.18
C THR A 231 66.51 18.29 35.04
N CYS A 232 65.94 19.40 35.50
CA CYS A 232 66.67 20.36 36.33
C CYS A 232 67.07 19.72 37.66
N VAL A 233 68.37 19.72 37.99
CA VAL A 233 68.91 19.15 39.24
C VAL A 233 69.31 20.28 40.18
N SER A 234 68.97 20.13 41.47
CA SER A 234 69.37 21.08 42.52
C SER A 234 70.89 21.26 42.55
N GLY A 235 71.37 22.49 42.32
CA GLY A 235 72.78 22.86 42.48
C GLY A 235 73.61 23.13 41.23
N GLN A 236 73.04 23.14 40.02
CA GLN A 236 73.76 23.64 38.83
C GLN A 236 73.50 25.14 38.59
N THR A 237 74.57 25.92 38.53
CA THR A 237 74.56 27.35 38.27
C THR A 237 74.27 27.65 36.80
N MET A 238 73.01 27.74 36.42
CA MET A 238 72.52 28.70 35.42
C MET A 238 71.03 29.01 35.65
N LYS A 239 70.79 30.25 36.11
CA LYS A 239 69.53 31.04 36.24
C LYS A 239 68.20 30.28 36.46
N CYS A 240 67.70 30.32 37.70
CA CYS A 240 66.28 30.56 38.03
C CYS A 240 66.15 30.96 39.52
N THR A 241 65.86 32.23 39.83
CA THR A 241 65.38 32.66 41.17
C THR A 241 64.46 33.87 41.01
N CYS A 242 63.28 33.84 41.65
CA CYS A 242 62.25 34.86 41.59
C CYS A 242 62.52 36.07 42.49
N GLY A 243 63.65 36.75 42.28
CA GLY A 243 64.00 37.96 43.03
C GLY A 243 63.90 37.77 44.55
N THR A 244 63.14 38.64 45.23
CA THR A 244 62.88 38.62 46.69
C THR A 244 61.61 37.87 47.09
N SER A 245 60.83 37.33 46.15
CA SER A 245 59.57 36.63 46.43
C SER A 245 59.86 35.22 46.95
N GLN A 246 59.56 34.98 48.22
CA GLN A 246 59.76 33.66 48.84
C GLN A 246 58.60 32.73 48.50
N ASN A 247 58.89 31.44 48.34
CA ASN A 247 57.90 30.38 48.10
C ASN A 247 57.11 30.56 46.78
N CYS A 248 57.77 31.09 45.75
CA CYS A 248 57.20 31.30 44.41
C CYS A 248 57.73 30.26 43.40
N SER A 249 56.83 29.72 42.57
CA SER A 249 57.17 28.76 41.51
C SER A 249 57.21 29.39 40.11
N ILE A 250 56.34 30.37 39.84
CA ILE A 250 56.33 31.16 38.61
C ILE A 250 56.25 32.65 38.98
N CYS A 251 57.27 33.40 38.56
CA CYS A 251 57.34 34.84 38.69
C CYS A 251 56.38 35.56 37.75
N ASN A 252 55.89 36.73 38.18
CA ASN A 252 55.24 37.65 37.28
C ASN A 252 56.23 38.18 36.22
N SER A 253 55.83 38.08 34.94
CA SER A 253 56.67 38.50 33.81
C SER A 253 56.94 40.01 33.77
N SER A 254 56.11 40.80 34.42
CA SER A 254 56.15 42.27 34.45
C SER A 254 56.90 42.80 35.67
N ASP A 255 56.93 42.06 36.78
CA ASP A 255 57.62 42.42 38.02
C ASP A 255 58.19 41.17 38.70
N MET A 256 59.52 41.00 38.63
CA MET A 256 60.25 39.86 39.16
C MET A 256 60.24 39.76 40.71
N SER A 257 59.64 40.73 41.40
CA SER A 257 59.42 40.71 42.86
C SER A 257 58.05 40.14 43.26
N LYS A 258 57.16 39.88 42.29
CA LYS A 258 55.80 39.36 42.49
C LYS A 258 55.65 37.92 42.00
N CYS A 259 54.71 37.19 42.58
CA CYS A 259 54.47 35.80 42.25
C CYS A 259 53.13 35.59 41.54
N ASP A 260 53.16 34.90 40.39
CA ASP A 260 51.95 34.49 39.65
C ASP A 260 51.47 33.10 40.09
N VAL A 261 52.40 32.19 40.42
CA VAL A 261 52.07 30.86 40.92
C VAL A 261 52.96 30.50 42.10
N CYS A 262 52.35 30.28 43.25
CA CYS A 262 53.06 29.91 44.48
C CYS A 262 53.63 28.49 44.43
N ALA A 263 54.71 28.24 45.17
CA ALA A 263 55.24 26.90 45.38
C ALA A 263 54.23 26.01 46.11
N ASN A 264 54.40 24.68 46.00
CA ASN A 264 53.49 23.74 46.64
C ASN A 264 53.38 23.99 48.15
N GLY A 265 52.17 23.94 48.71
CA GLY A 265 51.90 24.24 50.12
C GLY A 265 51.62 25.70 50.45
N TYR A 266 51.52 26.56 49.42
CA TYR A 266 51.20 27.98 49.56
C TYR A 266 50.04 28.35 48.62
N PHE A 267 49.25 29.35 49.00
CA PHE A 267 48.23 29.95 48.14
C PHE A 267 48.56 31.43 47.88
N LEU A 268 48.05 31.95 46.76
CA LEU A 268 48.24 33.36 46.41
C LEU A 268 47.21 34.22 47.15
N SER A 269 47.69 35.07 48.06
CA SER A 269 46.88 36.07 48.76
C SER A 269 47.31 37.45 48.32
N GLY A 270 46.60 38.01 47.34
CA GLY A 270 47.03 39.22 46.62
C GLY A 270 48.15 38.88 45.63
N GLU A 271 49.35 39.42 45.84
CA GLU A 271 50.53 39.20 44.98
C GLU A 271 51.67 38.43 45.71
N ASN A 272 51.37 37.90 46.92
CA ASN A 272 52.32 37.17 47.78
C ASN A 272 51.81 35.77 48.11
N CYS A 273 52.75 34.84 48.30
CA CYS A 273 52.47 33.45 48.64
C CYS A 273 52.40 33.24 50.15
N THR A 274 51.22 32.82 50.63
CA THR A 274 50.94 32.55 52.05
C THR A 274 50.82 31.05 52.31
N THR A 275 51.33 30.58 53.45
CA THR A 275 51.27 29.16 53.83
C THR A 275 49.83 28.68 53.93
N CYS A 276 49.58 27.47 53.44
CA CYS A 276 48.26 26.86 53.52
C CYS A 276 47.93 26.38 54.95
N LEU A 277 46.71 26.64 55.39
CA LEU A 277 46.14 26.20 56.66
C LEU A 277 44.98 25.23 56.43
N ASP A 278 44.74 24.33 57.38
CA ASP A 278 43.58 23.44 57.36
C ASP A 278 42.28 24.27 57.26
N ASN A 279 41.35 23.84 56.39
CA ASN A 279 40.00 24.42 56.23
C ASN A 279 39.91 25.88 55.73
N GLN A 280 40.95 26.41 55.08
CA GLN A 280 40.89 27.74 54.44
C GLN A 280 40.08 27.74 53.14
N MET A 281 39.48 28.90 52.79
CA MET A 281 38.65 29.05 51.57
C MET A 281 39.48 29.17 50.28
N ASN A 282 40.72 29.64 50.35
CA ASN A 282 41.59 29.82 49.20
C ASN A 282 42.26 28.49 48.82
N ALA A 283 42.26 28.17 47.53
CA ALA A 283 42.89 26.96 47.02
C ALA A 283 44.43 27.03 47.17
N CYS A 284 44.98 26.03 47.84
CA CYS A 284 46.40 25.76 47.98
C CYS A 284 47.00 25.24 46.67
N THR A 285 48.19 25.71 46.30
CA THR A 285 48.93 25.10 45.20
C THR A 285 49.49 23.74 45.66
N CYS A 286 49.04 22.65 45.04
CA CYS A 286 49.50 21.29 45.31
C CYS A 286 49.72 20.56 43.97
N GLY A 287 50.78 20.91 43.23
CA GLY A 287 51.05 20.34 41.91
C GLY A 287 49.97 20.67 40.88
N ALA A 288 49.45 19.65 40.19
CA ALA A 288 48.38 19.78 39.19
C ALA A 288 46.96 19.62 39.77
N ALA A 289 46.84 19.39 41.08
CA ALA A 289 45.54 19.28 41.74
C ALA A 289 44.98 20.68 42.04
N VAL A 290 43.65 20.83 41.94
CA VAL A 290 42.95 22.11 41.99
C VAL A 290 42.00 22.15 43.19
N ASN A 291 41.66 23.33 43.72
CA ASN A 291 40.70 23.47 44.83
C ASN A 291 41.07 22.70 46.12
N CYS A 292 42.33 22.78 46.55
CA CYS A 292 42.82 22.03 47.71
C CYS A 292 42.92 22.93 48.94
N SER A 293 42.39 22.50 50.09
CA SER A 293 42.56 23.29 51.32
C SER A 293 44.00 23.19 51.81
N THR A 294 44.59 22.00 51.72
CA THR A 294 45.97 21.69 52.14
C THR A 294 46.58 20.57 51.30
N CYS A 295 47.90 20.61 51.10
CA CYS A 295 48.63 19.53 50.44
C CYS A 295 48.95 18.37 51.40
N ASP A 296 49.18 17.19 50.84
CA ASP A 296 49.67 16.04 51.59
C ASP A 296 51.11 16.28 52.05
N SER A 297 51.38 16.04 53.34
CA SER A 297 52.72 16.20 53.92
C SER A 297 53.73 15.16 53.43
N ALA A 298 53.27 14.00 52.97
CA ALA A 298 54.11 12.96 52.38
C ALA A 298 54.39 13.20 50.89
N ASP A 299 53.51 13.93 50.20
CA ASP A 299 53.64 14.30 48.78
C ASP A 299 52.96 15.64 48.51
N MET A 300 53.73 16.72 48.54
CA MET A 300 53.20 18.09 48.38
C MET A 300 52.59 18.37 47.00
N THR A 301 52.69 17.44 46.06
CA THR A 301 52.02 17.52 44.75
C THR A 301 50.60 16.95 44.75
N LYS A 302 50.16 16.40 45.88
CA LYS A 302 48.81 15.85 46.08
C LYS A 302 48.06 16.65 47.12
N CYS A 303 46.74 16.63 47.00
CA CYS A 303 45.87 17.25 47.99
C CYS A 303 45.59 16.29 49.12
N LYS A 304 45.58 16.81 50.35
CA LYS A 304 45.18 16.09 51.56
C LYS A 304 43.68 16.23 51.83
N MET A 305 43.11 17.37 51.47
CA MET A 305 41.69 17.67 51.60
C MET A 305 41.29 18.71 50.55
N CYS A 306 40.11 18.57 49.97
CA CYS A 306 39.55 19.55 49.03
C CYS A 306 38.91 20.72 49.78
N THR A 307 38.87 21.90 49.18
CA THR A 307 38.00 22.98 49.65
C THR A 307 36.53 22.60 49.36
N GLY A 308 35.60 22.94 50.27
CA GLY A 308 34.17 22.72 50.07
C GLY A 308 33.77 21.27 49.69
N GLU A 309 32.86 21.14 48.72
CA GLU A 309 32.25 19.86 48.31
C GLU A 309 32.86 19.28 47.02
N TYR A 310 34.14 19.56 46.77
CA TYR A 310 34.88 18.94 45.67
C TYR A 310 35.25 17.47 46.00
N ASP A 311 35.33 16.62 44.96
CA ASP A 311 35.53 15.19 45.07
C ASP A 311 37.02 14.83 45.08
N MET A 312 37.46 14.22 46.19
CA MET A 312 38.83 13.77 46.40
C MET A 312 39.23 12.61 45.48
N SER A 313 38.26 11.84 45.00
CA SER A 313 38.46 10.71 44.10
C SER A 313 38.52 11.10 42.62
N ALA A 314 38.22 12.37 42.29
CA ALA A 314 38.33 12.88 40.93
C ALA A 314 39.78 12.80 40.41
N THR A 315 39.94 12.78 39.07
CA THR A 315 41.25 12.76 38.42
C THR A 315 41.36 13.95 37.46
N PRO A 316 42.14 15.00 37.77
CA PRO A 316 42.95 15.22 38.98
C PRO A 316 42.09 15.36 40.27
N PRO A 317 42.64 15.08 41.48
CA PRO A 317 41.91 15.23 42.74
C PRO A 317 41.30 16.63 42.89
N CYS A 318 40.10 16.70 43.47
CA CYS A 318 39.37 17.94 43.74
C CYS A 318 39.01 18.77 42.48
N SER A 319 39.08 18.17 41.28
CA SER A 319 38.78 18.84 40.00
C SER A 319 37.30 18.90 39.62
N LYS A 320 36.44 18.16 40.32
CA LYS A 320 34.99 18.14 40.09
C LYS A 320 34.25 18.12 41.42
N CYS A 321 33.02 18.63 41.43
CA CYS A 321 32.16 18.52 42.59
C CYS A 321 31.76 17.06 42.85
N LYS A 322 31.49 16.73 44.12
CA LYS A 322 30.90 15.45 44.50
C LYS A 322 29.57 15.23 43.79
N ALA A 323 29.17 13.97 43.60
CA ALA A 323 27.86 13.63 43.06
C ALA A 323 26.73 14.33 43.85
N GLY A 324 25.77 14.92 43.14
CA GLY A 324 24.70 15.74 43.73
C GLY A 324 25.07 17.22 43.96
N TYR A 325 26.22 17.68 43.44
CA TYR A 325 26.64 19.08 43.46
C TYR A 325 27.09 19.55 42.07
N PHE A 326 26.91 20.83 41.76
CA PHE A 326 27.38 21.48 40.53
C PHE A 326 28.30 22.66 40.84
N GLU A 327 29.20 23.00 39.91
CA GLU A 327 30.13 24.11 40.06
C GLU A 327 29.45 25.44 39.65
N THR A 328 29.51 26.46 40.51
CA THR A 328 28.94 27.78 40.22
C THR A 328 29.73 28.51 39.12
N SER A 329 29.04 29.36 38.36
CA SER A 329 29.67 30.23 37.36
C SER A 329 30.34 31.48 37.94
N GLU A 330 30.02 31.83 39.19
CA GLU A 330 30.58 32.99 39.90
C GLU A 330 32.02 32.72 40.38
N THR A 331 32.88 33.74 40.39
CA THR A 331 34.26 33.65 40.90
C THR A 331 34.34 34.21 42.33
N PRO A 332 34.91 33.45 43.29
CA PRO A 332 35.50 32.12 43.16
C PRO A 332 34.44 31.02 42.98
N LYS A 333 34.75 30.04 42.12
CA LYS A 333 33.86 28.92 41.86
C LYS A 333 33.72 28.04 43.10
N THR A 334 32.50 27.59 43.38
CA THR A 334 32.20 26.70 44.52
C THR A 334 31.24 25.60 44.08
N CYS A 335 31.17 24.52 44.87
CA CYS A 335 30.23 23.41 44.62
C CYS A 335 28.94 23.62 45.40
N THR A 336 27.83 23.82 44.69
CA THR A 336 26.50 23.99 45.28
C THR A 336 25.66 22.75 45.09
N LYS A 337 24.85 22.39 46.10
CA LYS A 337 24.03 21.18 46.09
C LYS A 337 22.94 21.28 45.02
N CYS A 338 22.72 20.20 44.29
CA CYS A 338 21.61 20.08 43.35
C CYS A 338 20.24 20.13 44.06
N PRO A 339 19.18 20.55 43.36
CA PRO A 339 17.81 20.41 43.84
C PRO A 339 17.50 18.97 44.25
N VAL A 340 16.63 18.82 45.24
CA VAL A 340 16.27 17.50 45.82
C VAL A 340 15.67 16.52 44.82
N THR A 341 15.12 17.00 43.69
CA THR A 341 14.56 16.17 42.61
C THR A 341 15.61 15.72 41.60
N CYS A 342 16.80 16.34 41.55
CA CYS A 342 17.89 15.94 40.67
C CYS A 342 18.87 14.99 41.40
N ALA A 343 19.35 13.96 40.71
CA ALA A 343 20.51 13.18 41.15
C ALA A 343 21.83 13.83 40.72
N THR A 344 21.87 14.38 39.50
CA THR A 344 22.95 15.23 39.01
C THR A 344 22.38 16.46 38.30
N CYS A 345 23.10 17.57 38.35
CA CYS A 345 22.67 18.84 37.77
C CYS A 345 23.88 19.64 37.27
N THR A 346 23.65 20.59 36.37
CA THR A 346 24.68 21.54 35.88
C THR A 346 24.43 22.96 36.34
N ALA A 347 23.24 23.25 36.83
CA ALA A 347 22.84 24.51 37.42
C ALA A 347 21.69 24.24 38.40
N GLU A 348 21.29 25.27 39.14
CA GLU A 348 20.21 25.20 40.12
C GLU A 348 18.88 24.74 39.51
N ASP A 349 18.56 25.13 38.27
CA ASP A 349 17.32 24.75 37.57
C ASP A 349 17.53 23.73 36.43
N THR A 350 18.72 23.13 36.33
CA THR A 350 19.08 22.27 35.19
C THR A 350 19.57 20.91 35.68
N CYS A 351 18.63 19.96 35.84
CA CYS A 351 18.94 18.57 36.12
C CYS A 351 19.52 17.88 34.87
N GLN A 352 20.53 17.02 35.07
CA GLN A 352 21.00 16.07 34.06
C GLN A 352 20.39 14.69 34.26
N THR A 353 20.26 14.27 35.52
CA THR A 353 19.62 13.00 35.90
C THR A 353 18.72 13.22 37.10
N CYS A 354 17.68 12.41 37.23
CA CYS A 354 16.70 12.58 38.29
C CYS A 354 16.95 11.66 39.47
N ALA A 355 16.60 12.14 40.67
CA ALA A 355 16.54 11.29 41.85
C ALA A 355 15.41 10.25 41.69
N ASN A 356 15.52 9.12 42.41
CA ASN A 356 14.52 8.05 42.36
C ASN A 356 13.09 8.60 42.58
N GLY A 357 12.12 8.08 41.83
CA GLY A 357 10.72 8.54 41.88
C GLY A 357 10.43 9.78 41.02
N ASN A 358 11.37 10.21 40.19
CA ASN A 358 11.19 11.33 39.26
C ASN A 358 11.54 10.95 37.81
N THR A 359 10.98 11.68 36.85
CA THR A 359 11.25 11.58 35.41
C THR A 359 11.82 12.89 34.88
N LEU A 360 12.76 12.79 33.93
CA LEU A 360 13.35 13.96 33.28
C LEU A 360 12.42 14.44 32.17
N SER A 361 11.95 15.68 32.26
CA SER A 361 11.13 16.35 31.25
C SER A 361 11.85 17.61 30.79
N GLY A 362 12.57 17.52 29.66
CA GLY A 362 13.50 18.56 29.25
C GLY A 362 14.71 18.62 30.17
N THR A 363 14.83 19.69 30.96
CA THR A 363 15.91 19.89 31.95
C THR A 363 15.44 19.80 33.40
N ALA A 364 14.14 19.59 33.64
CA ALA A 364 13.56 19.53 34.97
C ALA A 364 13.13 18.10 35.33
N CYS A 365 13.36 17.72 36.59
CA CYS A 365 12.89 16.45 37.13
C CYS A 365 11.56 16.64 37.85
N THR A 366 10.53 15.91 37.41
CA THR A 366 9.19 15.93 37.99
C THR A 366 8.83 14.59 38.61
N ALA A 367 8.04 14.61 39.68
CA ALA A 367 7.60 13.39 40.36
C ALA A 367 6.82 12.49 39.40
N CYS A 368 7.06 11.18 39.49
CA CYS A 368 6.41 10.21 38.60
C CYS A 368 4.90 10.14 38.84
N THR A 369 4.15 10.01 37.74
CA THR A 369 2.69 9.94 37.74
C THR A 369 2.19 8.68 37.05
N THR A 370 0.95 8.27 37.33
CA THR A 370 0.34 7.03 36.81
C THR A 370 -0.08 7.09 35.34
N ASN A 371 0.23 8.16 34.61
CA ASN A 371 -0.16 8.33 33.19
C ASN A 371 1.02 8.74 32.29
N GLN A 372 2.25 8.74 32.80
CA GLN A 372 3.41 9.09 31.99
C GLN A 372 3.84 7.96 31.06
N ILE A 373 4.38 8.34 29.91
CA ILE A 373 4.96 7.44 28.90
C ILE A 373 6.49 7.32 29.03
N THR A 374 7.14 8.29 29.70
CA THR A 374 8.57 8.26 29.97
C THR A 374 8.86 7.40 31.20
N PRO A 375 9.87 6.51 31.17
CA PRO A 375 10.23 5.69 32.32
C PRO A 375 10.59 6.55 33.54
N CYS A 376 10.03 6.19 34.69
CA CYS A 376 10.40 6.72 35.99
C CYS A 376 11.81 6.24 36.37
N THR A 377 12.61 7.11 37.01
CA THR A 377 13.92 6.72 37.53
C THR A 377 13.73 5.90 38.80
N CYS A 378 14.04 4.60 38.76
CA CYS A 378 13.87 3.67 39.89
C CYS A 378 15.12 2.81 40.07
N SER A 379 16.23 3.43 40.51
CA SER A 379 17.52 2.75 40.71
C SER A 379 17.92 1.86 39.52
N THR A 380 17.82 0.54 39.64
CA THR A 380 18.15 -0.43 38.58
C THR A 380 16.94 -0.91 37.77
N ALA A 381 15.71 -0.66 38.21
CA ALA A 381 14.51 -1.08 37.49
C ALA A 381 14.26 -0.25 36.23
N LYS A 382 13.78 -0.93 35.19
CA LYS A 382 13.50 -0.35 33.88
C LYS A 382 12.00 -0.40 33.61
N ASN A 383 11.52 0.49 32.73
CA ASN A 383 10.12 0.55 32.32
C ASN A 383 9.12 0.79 33.47
N CYS A 384 9.58 1.35 34.59
CA CYS A 384 8.69 1.73 35.68
C CYS A 384 7.89 2.96 35.28
N GLN A 385 6.60 2.94 35.58
CA GLN A 385 5.78 4.15 35.58
C GLN A 385 5.82 4.81 36.96
N THR A 386 5.82 4.01 38.03
CA THR A 386 6.08 4.45 39.41
C THR A 386 7.01 3.45 40.10
N CYS A 387 7.86 3.92 41.02
CA CYS A 387 8.72 3.04 41.81
C CYS A 387 7.96 2.44 43.00
N ASP A 388 8.36 1.24 43.43
CA ASP A 388 7.90 0.69 44.71
C ASP A 388 8.44 1.51 45.88
N THR A 389 7.59 1.74 46.89
CA THR A 389 7.91 2.60 48.04
C THR A 389 8.76 1.91 49.11
N THR A 390 8.81 0.59 49.10
CA THR A 390 9.60 -0.25 50.01
C THR A 390 10.91 -0.73 49.39
N ASP A 391 10.97 -0.81 48.05
CA ASP A 391 12.16 -1.21 47.30
C ASP A 391 12.28 -0.40 46.00
N THR A 392 13.05 0.69 46.03
CA THR A 392 13.23 1.57 44.87
C THR A 392 13.93 0.91 43.67
N GLY A 393 14.42 -0.33 43.82
CA GLY A 393 14.92 -1.18 42.73
C GLY A 393 13.83 -1.97 42.03
N LYS A 394 12.55 -1.75 42.34
CA LYS A 394 11.37 -2.36 41.72
C LYS A 394 10.36 -1.31 41.25
N CYS A 395 9.53 -1.69 40.29
CA CYS A 395 8.40 -0.88 39.84
C CYS A 395 7.13 -1.24 40.62
N ASN A 396 6.34 -0.23 40.98
CA ASN A 396 4.97 -0.43 41.49
C ASN A 396 3.96 -0.54 40.34
N THR A 397 4.14 0.24 39.27
CA THR A 397 3.40 0.12 38.00
C THR A 397 4.35 0.23 36.81
N CYS A 398 3.97 -0.33 35.66
CA CYS A 398 4.77 -0.35 34.45
C CYS A 398 4.23 0.61 33.38
N ILE A 399 5.12 1.18 32.55
CA ILE A 399 4.71 1.91 31.35
C ILE A 399 4.36 0.94 30.22
N GLY A 400 3.69 1.43 29.17
CA GLY A 400 3.73 0.85 27.82
C GLY A 400 3.53 -0.67 27.72
N ASN A 401 2.46 -1.21 28.34
CA ASN A 401 2.06 -2.63 28.27
C ASN A 401 3.10 -3.66 28.78
N PHE A 402 4.06 -3.23 29.59
CA PHE A 402 4.91 -4.15 30.33
C PHE A 402 4.13 -4.81 31.49
N ASP A 403 4.45 -6.06 31.80
CA ASP A 403 3.75 -6.87 32.78
C ASP A 403 4.21 -6.56 34.22
N PRO A 404 3.33 -6.02 35.10
CA PRO A 404 3.65 -5.76 36.49
C PRO A 404 3.67 -7.04 37.35
N SER A 405 3.06 -8.13 36.90
CA SER A 405 2.91 -9.37 37.66
C SER A 405 4.01 -10.41 37.38
N GLY A 406 4.96 -10.08 36.51
CA GLY A 406 6.09 -10.95 36.18
C GLY A 406 7.03 -11.21 37.36
N THR A 407 7.85 -12.26 37.26
CA THR A 407 8.89 -12.59 38.26
C THR A 407 9.86 -11.43 38.52
N THR A 408 10.14 -10.68 37.46
CA THR A 408 10.73 -9.35 37.51
C THR A 408 9.70 -8.38 36.93
N ALA A 409 9.17 -7.48 37.76
CA ALA A 409 8.16 -6.53 37.33
C ALA A 409 8.67 -5.66 36.16
N CYS A 410 7.83 -5.46 35.16
CA CYS A 410 8.09 -4.63 33.98
C CYS A 410 9.23 -5.07 33.06
N GLU A 411 9.71 -6.32 33.18
CA GLU A 411 10.76 -6.85 32.31
C GLU A 411 10.20 -7.41 30.97
N ASN A 412 9.05 -8.08 31.06
CA ASN A 412 8.33 -8.73 29.97
C ASN A 412 7.07 -7.96 29.60
N CYS A 413 6.55 -8.22 28.39
CA CYS A 413 5.31 -7.62 27.91
C CYS A 413 4.09 -8.41 28.37
N LEU A 414 2.95 -7.72 28.51
CA LEU A 414 1.65 -8.35 28.71
C LEU A 414 1.31 -9.29 27.54
N PRO A 415 0.46 -10.33 27.75
CA PRO A 415 -0.05 -11.16 26.67
C PRO A 415 -0.67 -10.33 25.54
N GLY A 416 -0.45 -10.74 24.29
CA GLY A 416 -0.83 -9.97 23.10
C GLY A 416 0.17 -8.89 22.69
N PHE A 417 1.31 -8.76 23.37
CA PHE A 417 2.39 -7.84 23.02
C PHE A 417 3.74 -8.56 22.96
N PHE A 418 4.65 -8.08 22.10
CA PHE A 418 6.04 -8.52 22.05
C PHE A 418 6.99 -7.36 22.37
N LYS A 419 8.18 -7.70 22.88
CA LYS A 419 9.22 -6.73 23.21
C LYS A 419 9.96 -6.33 21.93
N ASP A 420 9.75 -5.11 21.46
CA ASP A 420 10.47 -4.56 20.32
C ASP A 420 11.83 -4.02 20.77
N THR A 421 12.89 -4.72 20.38
CA THR A 421 14.28 -4.35 20.66
C THR A 421 14.90 -3.44 19.60
N ALA A 422 14.19 -3.14 18.51
CA ALA A 422 14.63 -2.17 17.52
C ALA A 422 14.41 -0.72 18.02
N SER A 423 13.49 -0.54 18.96
CA SER A 423 13.22 0.73 19.64
C SER A 423 14.15 0.94 20.84
N SER A 424 14.71 2.14 21.02
CA SER A 424 15.51 2.51 22.20
C SER A 424 14.89 3.74 22.89
N PRO A 425 14.27 3.59 24.08
CA PRO A 425 14.17 2.38 24.90
C PRO A 425 13.22 1.32 24.29
N ASN A 426 13.41 0.05 24.70
CA ASN A 426 12.55 -1.06 24.28
C ASN A 426 11.08 -0.77 24.62
N THR A 427 10.16 -1.14 23.72
CA THR A 427 8.71 -0.96 23.90
C THR A 427 7.98 -2.29 23.75
N CYS A 428 6.78 -2.41 24.35
CA CYS A 428 5.91 -3.55 24.10
C CYS A 428 4.89 -3.20 23.00
N THR A 429 5.05 -3.84 21.85
CA THR A 429 4.26 -3.60 20.65
C THR A 429 3.21 -4.70 20.48
N ALA A 430 2.01 -4.34 20.04
CA ALA A 430 0.92 -5.29 19.88
C ALA A 430 1.27 -6.36 18.83
N CYS A 431 0.85 -7.60 19.11
CA CYS A 431 0.86 -8.69 18.14
C CYS A 431 -0.16 -8.46 17.03
N SER A 432 -0.04 -9.23 15.95
CA SER A 432 -1.05 -9.30 14.88
C SER A 432 -2.42 -9.75 15.42
N GLU A 433 -3.47 -9.42 14.67
CA GLU A 433 -4.84 -9.75 15.06
C GLU A 433 -5.02 -11.26 15.32
N ASN A 434 -5.83 -11.59 16.33
CA ASN A 434 -6.08 -12.98 16.78
C ASN A 434 -4.85 -13.73 17.35
N CYS A 435 -3.73 -13.05 17.55
CA CYS A 435 -2.54 -13.61 18.17
C CYS A 435 -2.52 -13.36 19.70
N THR A 436 -2.11 -14.37 20.48
CA THR A 436 -1.93 -14.27 21.95
C THR A 436 -0.46 -14.10 22.33
N THR A 437 0.48 -14.68 21.58
CA THR A 437 1.92 -14.45 21.74
C THR A 437 2.60 -14.36 20.38
N CYS A 438 3.54 -13.44 20.21
CA CYS A 438 4.26 -13.25 18.96
C CYS A 438 5.74 -12.90 19.21
N SER A 439 6.59 -13.14 18.22
CA SER A 439 7.99 -12.72 18.21
C SER A 439 8.22 -11.42 17.44
N SER A 440 7.26 -11.01 16.61
CA SER A 440 7.20 -9.71 15.94
C SER A 440 5.75 -9.36 15.60
N SER A 441 5.51 -8.16 15.05
CA SER A 441 4.18 -7.74 14.58
C SER A 441 3.59 -8.64 13.49
N SER A 442 4.42 -9.39 12.76
CA SER A 442 4.01 -10.31 11.70
C SER A 442 4.25 -11.80 12.03
N ALA A 443 4.96 -12.11 13.12
CA ALA A 443 5.33 -13.47 13.47
C ALA A 443 4.61 -13.94 14.74
N CYS A 444 3.39 -14.43 14.60
CA CYS A 444 2.63 -15.02 15.71
C CYS A 444 3.20 -16.40 16.09
N THR A 445 3.18 -16.74 17.38
CA THR A 445 3.64 -18.02 17.93
C THR A 445 2.53 -18.77 18.68
N ALA A 446 1.49 -18.09 19.15
CA ALA A 446 0.28 -18.70 19.67
C ALA A 446 -0.95 -17.84 19.34
N CYS A 447 -2.08 -18.50 19.03
CA CYS A 447 -3.32 -17.83 18.62
C CYS A 447 -4.36 -17.83 19.73
N LYS A 448 -5.36 -16.95 19.59
CA LYS A 448 -6.59 -17.00 20.39
C LYS A 448 -7.38 -18.26 20.05
N ASP A 449 -8.26 -18.68 20.96
CA ASP A 449 -9.16 -19.82 20.73
C ASP A 449 -9.98 -19.64 19.44
N GLY A 450 -10.20 -20.74 18.71
CA GLY A 450 -10.85 -20.75 17.40
C GLY A 450 -9.91 -20.44 16.23
N PHE A 451 -8.61 -20.26 16.46
CA PHE A 451 -7.60 -20.03 15.43
C PHE A 451 -6.43 -21.03 15.54
N SER A 452 -5.88 -21.43 14.41
CA SER A 452 -4.64 -22.19 14.30
C SER A 452 -3.53 -21.32 13.73
N ILE A 453 -2.30 -21.60 14.13
CA ILE A 453 -1.11 -21.00 13.52
C ILE A 453 -0.81 -21.67 12.17
N GLN A 454 -0.73 -20.87 11.10
CA GLN A 454 -0.22 -21.27 9.79
C GLN A 454 0.68 -20.15 9.26
N ASN A 455 1.92 -20.50 8.87
CA ASN A 455 2.90 -19.54 8.36
C ASN A 455 3.04 -18.29 9.25
N ASN A 456 3.13 -18.50 10.57
CA ASN A 456 3.21 -17.46 11.59
C ASN A 456 2.01 -16.49 11.65
N GLN A 457 0.86 -16.86 11.06
CA GLN A 457 -0.39 -16.12 11.14
C GLN A 457 -1.50 -16.97 11.76
N CYS A 458 -2.42 -16.31 12.47
CA CYS A 458 -3.58 -16.97 13.04
C CYS A 458 -4.70 -17.04 12.01
N VAL A 459 -5.02 -18.26 11.58
CA VAL A 459 -6.11 -18.54 10.64
C VAL A 459 -7.26 -19.21 11.39
N ALA A 460 -8.49 -18.76 11.13
CA ALA A 460 -9.67 -19.31 11.79
C ALA A 460 -9.81 -20.81 11.47
N CYS A 461 -10.22 -21.60 12.46
CA CYS A 461 -10.63 -22.98 12.24
C CYS A 461 -11.78 -23.02 11.21
N THR A 462 -11.80 -24.03 10.35
CA THR A 462 -12.84 -24.18 9.31
C THR A 462 -14.22 -24.37 9.93
N ASP A 463 -14.28 -25.05 11.08
CA ASP A 463 -15.52 -25.28 11.81
C ASP A 463 -15.79 -24.13 12.80
N PRO A 464 -16.90 -23.38 12.65
CA PRO A 464 -17.21 -22.24 13.52
C PRO A 464 -17.54 -22.64 14.97
N ASN A 465 -17.84 -23.93 15.22
CA ASN A 465 -18.11 -24.48 16.55
C ASN A 465 -16.86 -25.08 17.20
N CYS A 466 -15.69 -24.97 16.57
CA CYS A 466 -14.42 -25.41 17.10
C CYS A 466 -13.78 -24.34 18.00
N THR A 467 -13.30 -24.72 19.18
CA THR A 467 -12.46 -23.87 20.05
C THR A 467 -10.97 -24.14 19.85
N THR A 468 -10.60 -25.36 19.45
CA THR A 468 -9.20 -25.72 19.23
C THR A 468 -9.07 -26.65 18.03
N CYS A 469 -8.44 -26.17 16.96
CA CYS A 469 -8.05 -26.98 15.81
C CYS A 469 -6.54 -27.24 15.78
N THR A 470 -6.13 -28.30 15.08
CA THR A 470 -4.70 -28.61 14.86
C THR A 470 -4.06 -27.63 13.87
N ALA A 471 -2.76 -27.82 13.56
CA ALA A 471 -2.08 -27.11 12.47
C ALA A 471 -2.85 -27.18 11.13
N ASN A 472 -3.63 -28.24 10.90
CA ASN A 472 -4.66 -28.25 9.89
C ASN A 472 -5.97 -27.65 10.45
N LYS A 473 -6.36 -26.48 9.93
CA LYS A 473 -7.59 -25.74 10.29
C LYS A 473 -8.89 -26.54 10.11
N GLU A 474 -8.87 -27.62 9.34
CA GLU A 474 -10.02 -28.51 9.11
C GLU A 474 -10.21 -29.55 10.22
N THR A 475 -9.23 -29.73 11.10
CA THR A 475 -9.25 -30.78 12.14
C THR A 475 -9.49 -30.16 13.51
N CYS A 476 -10.71 -30.28 14.01
CA CYS A 476 -11.09 -29.82 15.33
C CYS A 476 -10.82 -30.89 16.41
N THR A 477 -10.23 -30.45 17.52
CA THR A 477 -9.89 -31.30 18.68
C THR A 477 -10.69 -30.95 19.93
N VAL A 478 -11.17 -29.71 20.04
CA VAL A 478 -12.03 -29.25 21.13
C VAL A 478 -13.14 -28.39 20.54
N CYS A 479 -14.38 -28.70 20.92
CA CYS A 479 -15.56 -27.99 20.46
C CYS A 479 -16.11 -27.05 21.53
N LYS A 480 -16.85 -26.03 21.10
CA LYS A 480 -17.63 -25.16 21.98
C LYS A 480 -18.64 -25.99 22.78
N ASP A 481 -19.06 -25.44 23.92
CA ASP A 481 -20.09 -26.05 24.76
C ASP A 481 -21.36 -26.36 23.94
N GLY A 482 -21.92 -27.55 24.16
CA GLY A 482 -23.04 -28.07 23.38
C GLY A 482 -22.67 -28.87 22.12
N PHE A 483 -21.37 -29.01 21.80
CA PHE A 483 -20.88 -29.78 20.64
C PHE A 483 -19.89 -30.88 21.06
N SER A 484 -19.81 -31.94 20.28
CA SER A 484 -18.87 -33.06 20.43
C SER A 484 -18.03 -33.24 19.17
N VAL A 485 -16.74 -33.56 19.33
CA VAL A 485 -15.88 -33.89 18.20
C VAL A 485 -16.32 -35.22 17.58
N LYS A 486 -16.62 -35.22 16.28
CA LYS A 486 -16.83 -36.41 15.48
C LYS A 486 -16.28 -36.20 14.07
N ASN A 487 -15.51 -37.17 13.58
CA ASN A 487 -14.85 -37.10 12.27
C ASN A 487 -14.11 -35.76 12.06
N ASN A 488 -13.40 -35.29 13.10
CA ASN A 488 -12.63 -34.04 13.10
C ASN A 488 -13.46 -32.74 13.00
N LYS A 489 -14.80 -32.80 13.14
CA LYS A 489 -15.70 -31.65 13.18
C LYS A 489 -16.55 -31.63 14.45
N CYS A 490 -17.12 -30.48 14.75
CA CYS A 490 -17.98 -30.26 15.90
C CYS A 490 -19.44 -30.50 15.53
N GLU A 491 -19.97 -31.63 15.98
CA GLU A 491 -21.35 -32.00 15.80
C GLU A 491 -22.16 -31.64 17.04
N LYS A 492 -23.38 -31.10 16.84
CA LYS A 492 -24.24 -30.66 17.93
C LYS A 492 -24.67 -31.86 18.79
N LYS A 493 -24.48 -31.77 20.11
CA LYS A 493 -25.00 -32.76 21.06
C LYS A 493 -26.52 -32.63 21.12
N CYS A 494 -27.19 -33.76 21.27
CA CYS A 494 -28.64 -33.80 21.40
C CYS A 494 -29.07 -34.91 22.35
N THR A 495 -30.28 -34.79 22.88
CA THR A 495 -30.95 -35.79 23.70
C THR A 495 -32.21 -36.27 22.99
N ALA A 496 -32.56 -37.55 23.11
CA ALA A 496 -33.76 -38.08 22.46
C ALA A 496 -35.01 -37.32 22.96
N GLY A 497 -35.79 -36.75 22.04
CA GLY A 497 -36.97 -35.92 22.35
C GLY A 497 -36.71 -34.41 22.37
N ASP A 498 -35.49 -33.96 22.09
CA ASP A 498 -35.11 -32.55 22.04
C ASP A 498 -35.17 -32.03 20.59
N ASP A 499 -35.93 -30.95 20.32
CA ASP A 499 -36.10 -30.33 18.98
C ASP A 499 -34.85 -29.54 18.53
N THR A 500 -33.66 -30.00 18.93
CA THR A 500 -32.40 -29.30 18.75
C THR A 500 -31.68 -29.63 17.44
N CYS A 501 -32.03 -30.74 16.81
CA CYS A 501 -31.52 -31.18 15.51
C CYS A 501 -32.38 -30.63 14.36
N ALA A 502 -31.78 -30.43 13.20
CA ALA A 502 -32.51 -29.97 12.03
C ALA A 502 -33.49 -31.07 11.53
N PRO A 503 -34.56 -30.72 10.79
CA PRO A 503 -35.53 -31.69 10.27
C PRO A 503 -34.93 -32.79 9.36
N ASN A 504 -33.74 -32.55 8.82
CA ASN A 504 -32.95 -33.51 8.04
C ASN A 504 -31.96 -34.32 8.91
N GLN A 505 -32.17 -34.39 10.23
CA GLN A 505 -31.29 -35.05 11.17
C GLN A 505 -32.08 -35.89 12.19
N ILE A 506 -31.47 -36.98 12.65
CA ILE A 506 -31.94 -37.79 13.78
C ILE A 506 -31.00 -37.62 14.95
N CYS A 507 -31.57 -37.42 16.14
CA CYS A 507 -30.78 -37.41 17.36
C CYS A 507 -30.39 -38.83 17.77
N ASP A 508 -29.09 -39.11 17.78
CA ASP A 508 -28.51 -40.32 18.35
C ASP A 508 -27.23 -39.94 19.11
N THR A 509 -27.43 -39.35 20.29
CA THR A 509 -26.47 -38.60 21.16
C THR A 509 -25.86 -37.33 20.56
N ILE A 510 -25.87 -37.25 19.24
CA ILE A 510 -25.52 -36.10 18.39
C ILE A 510 -26.47 -36.07 17.20
N CYS A 511 -26.64 -34.92 16.57
CA CYS A 511 -27.45 -34.81 15.37
C CYS A 511 -26.76 -35.53 14.20
N LYS A 512 -27.44 -36.50 13.59
CA LYS A 512 -26.93 -37.25 12.43
C LYS A 512 -27.79 -36.98 11.22
N ASP A 513 -27.18 -36.56 10.11
CA ASP A 513 -27.89 -36.30 8.86
C ASP A 513 -28.61 -37.53 8.31
N CYS A 514 -29.79 -37.29 7.72
CA CYS A 514 -30.48 -38.28 6.94
C CYS A 514 -29.64 -38.73 5.73
N THR A 515 -29.72 -40.03 5.44
CA THR A 515 -29.04 -40.73 4.36
C THR A 515 -30.05 -41.12 3.27
N SER A 516 -29.67 -41.94 2.29
CA SER A 516 -30.61 -42.51 1.30
C SER A 516 -31.45 -41.49 0.51
N ASN A 517 -30.87 -40.31 0.24
CA ASN A 517 -31.52 -39.20 -0.48
C ASN A 517 -32.78 -38.63 0.21
N CYS A 518 -32.96 -38.85 1.51
CA CYS A 518 -34.03 -38.19 2.27
C CYS A 518 -33.74 -36.69 2.40
N ALA A 519 -34.75 -35.85 2.18
CA ALA A 519 -34.73 -34.44 2.59
C ALA A 519 -35.05 -34.31 4.07
N THR A 520 -36.00 -35.10 4.57
CA THR A 520 -36.27 -35.29 6.00
C THR A 520 -36.45 -36.77 6.29
N CYS A 521 -36.10 -37.21 7.50
CA CYS A 521 -36.23 -38.59 7.94
C CYS A 521 -36.79 -38.64 9.36
N LYS A 522 -37.36 -39.78 9.74
CA LYS A 522 -37.93 -40.01 11.07
C LYS A 522 -37.53 -41.39 11.55
N GLU A 523 -37.31 -41.53 12.86
CA GLU A 523 -36.97 -42.79 13.55
C GLU A 523 -35.55 -43.31 13.25
N ALA A 524 -35.09 -43.27 12.00
CA ALA A 524 -33.73 -43.60 11.62
C ALA A 524 -33.25 -42.73 10.44
N VAL A 525 -31.93 -42.60 10.29
CA VAL A 525 -31.33 -41.76 9.25
C VAL A 525 -31.67 -42.19 7.82
N ASP A 526 -32.11 -43.42 7.60
CA ASP A 526 -32.45 -43.98 6.27
C ASP A 526 -33.98 -44.09 6.02
N LYS A 527 -34.81 -43.67 6.98
CA LYS A 527 -36.27 -43.75 6.92
C LYS A 527 -36.85 -42.39 6.53
N CYS A 528 -37.02 -42.17 5.23
CA CYS A 528 -37.40 -40.88 4.68
C CYS A 528 -38.87 -40.53 4.96
N VAL A 529 -39.12 -39.27 5.30
CA VAL A 529 -40.46 -38.65 5.33
C VAL A 529 -40.66 -37.77 4.08
N THR A 530 -39.61 -37.09 3.66
CA THR A 530 -39.59 -36.36 2.38
C THR A 530 -38.28 -36.63 1.66
N CYS A 531 -38.26 -36.41 0.34
CA CYS A 531 -37.13 -36.73 -0.52
C CYS A 531 -36.43 -35.48 -1.03
N LYS A 532 -35.11 -35.59 -1.24
CA LYS A 532 -34.33 -34.56 -1.95
C LYS A 532 -34.86 -34.42 -3.38
N SER A 533 -34.64 -33.25 -3.98
CA SER A 533 -35.03 -32.99 -5.37
C SER A 533 -34.52 -34.06 -6.33
N GLY A 534 -35.33 -34.45 -7.31
CA GLY A 534 -35.07 -35.57 -8.22
C GLY A 534 -35.45 -36.94 -7.68
N PHE A 535 -36.05 -37.03 -6.50
CA PHE A 535 -36.54 -38.27 -5.90
C PHE A 535 -37.99 -38.13 -5.42
N ILE A 536 -38.75 -39.23 -5.47
CA ILE A 536 -40.09 -39.37 -4.93
C ILE A 536 -40.13 -40.45 -3.85
N LEU A 537 -40.95 -40.22 -2.82
CA LEU A 537 -41.12 -41.13 -1.70
C LEU A 537 -41.91 -42.37 -2.13
N ALA A 538 -41.30 -43.54 -2.02
CA ALA A 538 -41.91 -44.84 -2.21
C ALA A 538 -41.84 -45.63 -0.89
N GLY A 539 -42.92 -45.58 -0.11
CA GLY A 539 -42.92 -46.07 1.27
C GLY A 539 -42.11 -45.15 2.18
N ASP A 540 -41.02 -45.65 2.74
CA ASP A 540 -40.06 -44.92 3.59
C ASP A 540 -38.71 -44.68 2.90
N LYS A 541 -38.64 -44.89 1.57
CA LYS A 541 -37.42 -44.72 0.78
C LYS A 541 -37.61 -43.76 -0.37
N CYS A 542 -36.57 -43.00 -0.68
CA CYS A 542 -36.56 -42.10 -1.82
C CYS A 542 -36.06 -42.81 -3.08
N THR A 543 -36.90 -42.82 -4.12
CA THR A 543 -36.59 -43.42 -5.42
C THR A 543 -36.40 -42.33 -6.46
N ALA A 544 -35.42 -42.49 -7.35
CA ALA A 544 -35.12 -41.47 -8.35
C ALA A 544 -36.27 -41.32 -9.35
N CYS A 545 -36.60 -40.08 -9.70
CA CYS A 545 -37.49 -39.77 -10.81
C CYS A 545 -36.89 -40.28 -12.14
N SER A 546 -37.75 -40.46 -13.15
CA SER A 546 -37.32 -40.83 -14.50
C SER A 546 -36.34 -39.82 -15.11
N ALA A 547 -35.52 -40.28 -16.06
CA ALA A 547 -34.40 -39.51 -16.61
C ALA A 547 -34.83 -38.12 -17.11
N GLY A 548 -34.02 -37.10 -16.82
CA GLY A 548 -34.34 -35.71 -17.17
C GLY A 548 -35.35 -35.03 -16.25
N CYS A 549 -35.95 -35.72 -15.27
CA CYS A 549 -36.92 -35.13 -14.36
C CYS A 549 -36.27 -34.54 -13.09
N ALA A 550 -36.58 -33.28 -12.77
CA ALA A 550 -36.15 -32.60 -11.56
C ALA A 550 -37.16 -32.78 -10.41
N ASN A 551 -38.46 -32.84 -10.73
CA ASN A 551 -39.52 -33.09 -9.76
C ASN A 551 -40.64 -33.94 -10.39
N CYS A 552 -40.80 -35.16 -9.87
CA CYS A 552 -41.87 -36.07 -10.25
C CYS A 552 -42.98 -36.07 -9.18
N VAL A 553 -44.22 -36.26 -9.63
CA VAL A 553 -45.44 -36.23 -8.80
C VAL A 553 -46.21 -37.53 -8.98
N ASP A 554 -46.92 -37.97 -7.93
CA ASP A 554 -47.69 -39.21 -7.85
C ASP A 554 -46.88 -40.51 -7.99
N ASN A 555 -46.08 -40.65 -9.04
CA ASN A 555 -45.12 -41.74 -9.24
C ASN A 555 -43.84 -41.22 -9.92
N LYS A 556 -42.84 -42.10 -10.04
CA LYS A 556 -41.52 -41.73 -10.59
C LYS A 556 -41.53 -41.31 -12.08
N ASP A 557 -42.58 -41.68 -12.83
CA ASP A 557 -42.67 -41.54 -14.28
C ASP A 557 -43.40 -40.26 -14.72
N ILE A 558 -44.16 -39.62 -13.82
CA ILE A 558 -44.88 -38.37 -14.11
C ILE A 558 -44.02 -37.20 -13.65
N CYS A 559 -43.43 -36.48 -14.60
CA CYS A 559 -42.58 -35.34 -14.33
C CYS A 559 -43.32 -34.00 -14.47
N LYS A 560 -43.27 -33.19 -13.41
CA LYS A 560 -43.84 -31.85 -13.40
C LYS A 560 -42.81 -30.76 -13.71
N VAL A 561 -41.56 -30.98 -13.34
CA VAL A 561 -40.46 -30.04 -13.57
C VAL A 561 -39.28 -30.80 -14.15
N CYS A 562 -38.84 -30.41 -15.34
CA CYS A 562 -37.68 -31.00 -15.99
C CYS A 562 -36.38 -30.40 -15.49
N LYS A 563 -35.29 -31.17 -15.61
CA LYS A 563 -33.91 -30.68 -15.42
C LYS A 563 -33.53 -29.78 -16.60
N ASP A 564 -32.45 -29.01 -16.42
CA ASP A 564 -31.84 -28.27 -17.52
C ASP A 564 -31.55 -29.19 -18.71
N ASP A 565 -31.66 -28.64 -19.93
CA ASP A 565 -31.54 -29.36 -21.21
C ASP A 565 -32.75 -30.27 -21.55
N PHE A 566 -33.86 -30.16 -20.82
CA PHE A 566 -35.11 -30.88 -21.11
C PHE A 566 -36.32 -29.93 -21.16
N PHE A 567 -37.32 -30.31 -21.94
CA PHE A 567 -38.64 -29.67 -21.96
C PHE A 567 -39.74 -30.69 -21.59
N ALA A 568 -40.82 -30.19 -21.00
CA ALA A 568 -41.95 -31.01 -20.59
C ALA A 568 -42.86 -31.29 -21.80
N LYS A 569 -43.17 -32.58 -22.03
CA LYS A 569 -44.11 -33.05 -23.05
C LYS A 569 -44.84 -34.29 -22.52
N ASP A 570 -46.16 -34.27 -22.54
CA ASP A 570 -47.01 -35.39 -22.09
C ASP A 570 -46.64 -35.93 -20.69
N ASN A 571 -46.38 -35.02 -19.73
CA ASN A 571 -45.91 -35.32 -18.37
C ASN A 571 -44.56 -36.07 -18.29
N ALA A 572 -43.75 -36.04 -19.35
CA ALA A 572 -42.38 -36.57 -19.38
C ALA A 572 -41.39 -35.48 -19.83
N CYS A 573 -40.10 -35.69 -19.56
CA CYS A 573 -39.04 -34.79 -19.97
C CYS A 573 -38.35 -35.31 -21.22
N THR A 574 -38.34 -34.51 -22.28
CA THR A 574 -37.67 -34.81 -23.54
C THR A 574 -36.44 -33.90 -23.70
N ALA A 575 -35.33 -34.46 -24.17
CA ALA A 575 -34.08 -33.71 -24.33
C ALA A 575 -34.20 -32.63 -25.41
N CYS A 576 -33.61 -31.46 -25.17
CA CYS A 576 -33.58 -30.35 -26.10
C CYS A 576 -32.47 -30.56 -27.15
N THR A 577 -32.73 -31.38 -28.17
CA THR A 577 -31.73 -31.65 -29.23
C THR A 577 -31.84 -30.69 -30.41
N SER A 578 -33.00 -30.07 -30.62
CA SER A 578 -33.32 -29.28 -31.81
C SER A 578 -34.71 -28.63 -31.77
N ASN A 579 -35.34 -28.55 -30.59
CA ASN A 579 -36.72 -28.10 -30.51
C ASN A 579 -36.83 -26.59 -30.76
N THR A 580 -37.62 -26.18 -31.76
CA THR A 580 -37.83 -24.78 -32.08
C THR A 580 -39.16 -24.23 -31.60
N THR A 581 -40.05 -25.02 -30.97
CA THR A 581 -41.39 -24.57 -30.59
C THR A 581 -41.63 -24.61 -29.08
N GLU A 582 -41.27 -25.70 -28.42
CA GLU A 582 -41.44 -25.84 -26.98
C GLU A 582 -40.22 -25.29 -26.24
N GLN A 583 -40.47 -24.60 -25.12
CA GLN A 583 -39.44 -23.96 -24.33
C GLN A 583 -38.62 -24.99 -23.54
N CYS A 584 -37.31 -24.99 -23.77
CA CYS A 584 -36.35 -25.75 -22.99
C CYS A 584 -36.15 -25.14 -21.59
N THR A 585 -35.93 -25.99 -20.59
CA THR A 585 -35.54 -25.55 -19.24
C THR A 585 -34.04 -25.23 -19.26
N CYS A 586 -33.68 -23.96 -19.05
CA CYS A 586 -32.29 -23.47 -19.01
C CYS A 586 -32.12 -22.48 -17.86
N GLY A 587 -32.05 -22.97 -16.62
CA GLY A 587 -31.95 -22.13 -15.43
C GLY A 587 -33.10 -21.12 -15.35
N THR A 588 -32.77 -19.82 -15.39
CA THR A 588 -33.75 -18.72 -15.41
C THR A 588 -34.03 -18.15 -16.81
N ALA A 589 -33.35 -18.63 -17.85
CA ALA A 589 -33.56 -18.12 -19.20
C ALA A 589 -34.87 -18.61 -19.81
N THR A 590 -35.56 -17.72 -20.52
CA THR A 590 -36.85 -17.99 -21.17
C THR A 590 -36.71 -18.03 -22.68
N ASN A 591 -37.67 -18.66 -23.35
CA ASN A 591 -37.73 -18.76 -24.82
C ASN A 591 -36.52 -19.48 -25.46
N CYS A 592 -35.82 -20.33 -24.69
CA CYS A 592 -34.71 -21.13 -25.20
C CYS A 592 -35.21 -22.36 -25.96
N ALA A 593 -34.66 -22.60 -27.15
CA ALA A 593 -34.79 -23.85 -27.88
C ALA A 593 -33.77 -24.89 -27.38
N THR A 594 -32.55 -24.43 -27.06
CA THR A 594 -31.48 -25.22 -26.44
C THR A 594 -30.71 -24.35 -25.45
N CYS A 595 -30.06 -24.95 -24.44
CA CYS A 595 -29.26 -24.24 -23.45
C CYS A 595 -27.80 -24.12 -23.85
N ASP A 596 -27.12 -23.09 -23.36
CA ASP A 596 -25.68 -22.95 -23.54
C ASP A 596 -24.91 -24.05 -22.78
N ALA A 597 -23.80 -24.50 -23.37
CA ALA A 597 -22.99 -25.59 -22.80
C ALA A 597 -22.15 -25.13 -21.59
N SER A 598 -21.76 -23.86 -21.55
CA SER A 598 -20.90 -23.27 -20.52
C SER A 598 -21.69 -22.62 -19.39
N ASP A 599 -22.89 -22.11 -19.68
CA ASP A 599 -23.73 -21.39 -18.72
C ASP A 599 -25.21 -21.76 -18.88
N LYS A 600 -25.71 -22.59 -17.95
CA LYS A 600 -27.11 -23.05 -17.98
C LYS A 600 -28.14 -21.93 -17.77
N GLY A 601 -27.73 -20.73 -17.37
CA GLY A 601 -28.57 -19.54 -17.32
C GLY A 601 -28.72 -18.81 -18.66
N LYS A 602 -28.21 -19.34 -19.78
CA LYS A 602 -28.26 -18.73 -21.12
C LYS A 602 -28.80 -19.69 -22.17
N CYS A 603 -29.39 -19.14 -23.24
CA CYS A 603 -29.85 -19.93 -24.37
C CYS A 603 -28.73 -20.10 -25.41
N ALA A 604 -28.55 -21.31 -25.95
CA ALA A 604 -27.72 -21.53 -27.14
C ALA A 604 -28.48 -21.17 -28.42
N THR A 605 -29.76 -21.55 -28.51
CA THR A 605 -30.67 -21.17 -29.60
C THR A 605 -32.03 -20.74 -29.05
N CYS A 606 -32.79 -19.97 -29.81
CA CYS A 606 -34.11 -19.45 -29.43
C CYS A 606 -35.25 -20.23 -30.08
N ILE A 607 -36.40 -20.29 -29.40
CA ILE A 607 -37.64 -20.80 -30.00
C ILE A 607 -38.11 -19.89 -31.14
N THR A 608 -39.00 -20.42 -31.98
CA THR A 608 -39.53 -19.80 -33.19
C THR A 608 -40.11 -18.43 -32.87
N GLY A 609 -39.68 -17.43 -33.63
CA GLY A 609 -40.12 -16.04 -33.47
C GLY A 609 -39.26 -15.20 -32.53
N TYR A 610 -38.30 -15.79 -31.82
CA TYR A 610 -37.35 -15.09 -30.96
C TYR A 610 -35.92 -15.17 -31.51
N LYS A 611 -35.11 -14.16 -31.20
CA LYS A 611 -33.66 -14.12 -31.46
C LYS A 611 -32.90 -13.70 -30.20
N LYS A 612 -31.60 -14.02 -30.17
CA LYS A 612 -30.72 -13.63 -29.07
C LYS A 612 -30.60 -12.10 -29.00
N ALA A 613 -30.84 -11.55 -27.83
CA ALA A 613 -30.49 -10.16 -27.50
C ALA A 613 -29.02 -10.06 -27.09
N THR A 614 -28.53 -8.83 -26.89
CA THR A 614 -27.13 -8.53 -26.53
C THR A 614 -26.67 -9.14 -25.19
N ASN A 615 -27.60 -9.58 -24.34
CA ASN A 615 -27.33 -10.26 -23.07
C ASN A 615 -27.37 -11.80 -23.19
N GLU A 616 -27.34 -12.36 -24.41
CA GLU A 616 -27.43 -13.80 -24.68
C GLU A 616 -28.74 -14.48 -24.21
N THR A 617 -29.80 -13.71 -23.96
CA THR A 617 -31.16 -14.22 -23.71
C THR A 617 -32.06 -14.07 -24.94
N CYS A 618 -33.02 -14.99 -25.11
CA CYS A 618 -33.98 -14.98 -26.21
C CYS A 618 -35.16 -14.04 -25.93
N SER A 619 -34.85 -12.75 -25.80
CA SER A 619 -35.83 -11.70 -25.44
C SER A 619 -36.18 -10.75 -26.58
N ALA A 620 -35.49 -10.83 -27.72
CA ALA A 620 -35.79 -10.02 -28.90
C ALA A 620 -36.60 -10.83 -29.92
N CYS A 621 -37.45 -10.17 -30.73
CA CYS A 621 -38.18 -10.85 -31.78
C CYS A 621 -37.29 -11.08 -33.01
N ALA A 622 -37.42 -12.26 -33.63
CA ALA A 622 -36.78 -12.57 -34.90
C ALA A 622 -37.25 -11.62 -36.00
N ASP A 623 -36.47 -11.48 -37.06
CA ASP A 623 -36.87 -10.61 -38.18
C ASP A 623 -38.18 -11.11 -38.81
N GLY A 624 -39.10 -10.19 -39.07
CA GLY A 624 -40.47 -10.51 -39.48
C GLY A 624 -41.43 -10.81 -38.33
N ASN A 625 -41.00 -10.64 -37.06
CA ASN A 625 -41.88 -10.68 -35.89
C ASN A 625 -41.80 -9.38 -35.08
N LEU A 626 -42.93 -8.98 -34.49
CA LEU A 626 -43.10 -7.82 -33.62
C LEU A 626 -43.50 -8.26 -32.21
N MET A 627 -42.97 -7.59 -31.20
CA MET A 627 -43.34 -7.86 -29.81
C MET A 627 -44.73 -7.29 -29.52
N VAL A 628 -45.71 -8.16 -29.31
CA VAL A 628 -47.08 -7.83 -28.92
C VAL A 628 -47.30 -8.31 -27.49
N GLY A 629 -47.31 -7.38 -26.54
CA GLY A 629 -47.30 -7.70 -25.11
C GLY A 629 -45.95 -8.33 -24.69
N ILE A 630 -45.94 -9.64 -24.43
CA ILE A 630 -44.73 -10.42 -24.08
C ILE A 630 -44.40 -11.51 -25.12
N THR A 631 -45.15 -11.54 -26.22
CA THR A 631 -45.04 -12.58 -27.25
C THR A 631 -44.55 -11.97 -28.56
N CYS A 632 -43.66 -12.65 -29.26
CA CYS A 632 -43.24 -12.24 -30.60
C CYS A 632 -44.21 -12.80 -31.65
N GLU A 633 -45.08 -11.95 -32.16
CA GLU A 633 -46.06 -12.30 -33.19
C GLU A 633 -45.52 -11.99 -34.59
N LYS A 634 -45.90 -12.81 -35.57
CA LYS A 634 -45.42 -12.66 -36.96
C LYS A 634 -46.10 -11.47 -37.63
N CYS A 635 -45.34 -10.62 -38.30
CA CYS A 635 -45.86 -9.54 -39.15
C CYS A 635 -46.83 -10.09 -40.21
N GLU A 636 -47.71 -9.24 -40.74
CA GLU A 636 -48.55 -9.60 -41.88
C GLU A 636 -47.70 -10.12 -43.05
N ALA A 637 -48.23 -11.08 -43.81
CA ALA A 637 -47.49 -11.81 -44.83
C ALA A 637 -46.89 -10.92 -45.95
N LYS A 638 -47.43 -9.72 -46.14
CA LYS A 638 -46.94 -8.73 -47.12
C LYS A 638 -45.74 -7.90 -46.61
N CYS A 639 -45.51 -7.87 -45.30
CA CYS A 639 -44.37 -7.23 -44.68
C CYS A 639 -43.19 -8.21 -44.58
N ALA A 640 -41.98 -7.75 -44.90
CA ALA A 640 -40.76 -8.46 -44.54
C ALA A 640 -40.34 -8.13 -43.09
N THR A 641 -40.54 -6.89 -42.65
CA THR A 641 -40.36 -6.45 -41.25
C THR A 641 -41.45 -5.45 -40.86
N CYS A 642 -41.78 -5.37 -39.58
CA CYS A 642 -42.76 -4.44 -39.01
C CYS A 642 -42.34 -4.02 -37.60
N SER A 643 -42.52 -2.74 -37.25
CA SER A 643 -42.13 -2.18 -35.95
C SER A 643 -43.26 -1.45 -35.22
N GLU A 644 -44.26 -0.93 -35.93
CA GLU A 644 -45.35 -0.15 -35.33
C GLU A 644 -46.60 -0.99 -35.03
N SER A 645 -46.98 -1.85 -35.96
CA SER A 645 -48.06 -2.83 -35.82
C SER A 645 -47.80 -4.01 -36.73
N LEU A 646 -48.56 -5.11 -36.60
CA LEU A 646 -48.41 -6.27 -37.49
C LEU A 646 -48.73 -5.92 -38.96
N GLU A 647 -49.55 -4.90 -39.20
CA GLU A 647 -50.04 -4.51 -40.52
C GLU A 647 -49.21 -3.39 -41.18
N LYS A 648 -48.49 -2.60 -40.37
CA LYS A 648 -47.62 -1.50 -40.83
C LYS A 648 -46.21 -2.01 -41.08
N CYS A 649 -45.81 -2.06 -42.33
CA CYS A 649 -44.53 -2.63 -42.74
C CYS A 649 -43.41 -1.58 -42.67
N ASP A 650 -42.23 -1.98 -42.19
CA ASP A 650 -41.02 -1.16 -42.36
C ASP A 650 -40.33 -1.50 -43.70
N THR A 651 -40.44 -2.77 -44.10
CA THR A 651 -39.97 -3.27 -45.40
C THR A 651 -40.97 -4.26 -45.98
N CYS A 652 -41.04 -4.33 -47.31
CA CYS A 652 -41.96 -5.22 -48.02
C CYS A 652 -41.31 -6.55 -48.40
N ALA A 653 -42.12 -7.61 -48.45
CA ALA A 653 -41.70 -8.88 -49.04
C ALA A 653 -41.30 -8.70 -50.51
N THR A 654 -40.42 -9.57 -51.05
CA THR A 654 -39.74 -9.43 -52.36
C THR A 654 -40.67 -9.19 -53.57
N SER A 655 -41.97 -9.49 -53.47
CA SER A 655 -42.97 -9.28 -54.51
C SER A 655 -43.93 -8.09 -54.26
N HIS A 656 -43.61 -7.21 -53.32
CA HIS A 656 -44.44 -6.07 -52.95
C HIS A 656 -43.61 -4.77 -52.89
N THR A 657 -44.29 -3.62 -53.03
CA THR A 657 -43.74 -2.27 -52.94
C THR A 657 -44.49 -1.47 -51.88
N MET A 658 -43.77 -0.61 -51.15
CA MET A 658 -44.34 0.21 -50.09
C MET A 658 -45.31 1.27 -50.64
N SER A 659 -46.46 1.41 -49.99
CA SER A 659 -47.47 2.43 -50.25
C SER A 659 -47.30 3.63 -49.33
N ILE A 660 -47.98 4.75 -49.59
CA ILE A 660 -48.03 5.91 -48.69
C ILE A 660 -48.76 5.66 -47.37
N ASN A 661 -49.52 4.55 -47.27
CA ASN A 661 -50.23 4.17 -46.04
C ASN A 661 -49.39 3.24 -45.14
N GLN A 662 -48.10 3.07 -45.44
CA GLN A 662 -47.18 2.16 -44.74
C GLN A 662 -47.62 0.69 -44.84
N THR A 663 -48.35 0.36 -45.89
CA THR A 663 -48.72 -1.01 -46.29
C THR A 663 -47.92 -1.41 -47.52
N CYS A 664 -47.79 -2.72 -47.75
CA CYS A 664 -47.11 -3.25 -48.93
C CYS A 664 -48.11 -3.71 -49.99
N GLU A 665 -48.10 -3.06 -51.15
CA GLU A 665 -48.92 -3.42 -52.32
C GLU A 665 -48.15 -4.38 -53.22
N LYS A 666 -48.85 -5.33 -53.84
CA LYS A 666 -48.20 -6.34 -54.67
C LYS A 666 -47.73 -5.76 -56.01
N ASN A 667 -46.56 -6.20 -56.46
CA ASN A 667 -45.91 -5.71 -57.68
C ASN A 667 -46.66 -6.16 -58.94
N CYS A 668 -46.70 -5.29 -59.94
CA CYS A 668 -47.40 -5.53 -61.20
C CYS A 668 -46.75 -6.66 -62.00
N THR A 669 -47.58 -7.47 -62.64
CA THR A 669 -47.12 -8.59 -63.48
C THR A 669 -46.52 -8.15 -64.82
N THR A 670 -46.85 -6.94 -65.28
CA THR A 670 -46.33 -6.32 -66.50
C THR A 670 -45.37 -5.18 -66.17
N GLN A 671 -44.39 -4.94 -67.05
CA GLN A 671 -43.41 -3.87 -66.86
C GLN A 671 -44.10 -2.51 -66.95
N LEU A 672 -44.07 -1.73 -65.87
CA LEU A 672 -44.55 -0.34 -65.86
C LEU A 672 -43.80 0.49 -66.91
N THR A 673 -44.51 1.22 -67.75
CA THR A 673 -43.94 2.30 -68.57
C THR A 673 -43.86 3.59 -67.77
N ASP A 674 -43.15 4.60 -68.28
CA ASP A 674 -43.15 5.93 -67.65
C ASP A 674 -44.60 6.46 -67.57
N ASN A 675 -44.91 7.18 -66.48
CA ASN A 675 -46.27 7.63 -66.12
C ASN A 675 -47.27 6.51 -65.77
N GLN A 676 -46.79 5.41 -65.19
CA GLN A 676 -47.66 4.40 -64.60
C GLN A 676 -47.27 4.12 -63.14
N ALA A 677 -48.27 3.83 -62.30
CA ALA A 677 -48.09 3.28 -60.95
C ALA A 677 -48.73 1.89 -60.87
N CYS A 678 -48.24 1.07 -59.95
CA CYS A 678 -48.85 -0.21 -59.67
C CYS A 678 -49.92 -0.07 -58.58
N ILE A 679 -51.17 -0.38 -58.91
CA ILE A 679 -52.28 -0.35 -57.95
C ILE A 679 -53.02 -1.67 -58.08
N ALA A 680 -53.09 -2.45 -57.00
CA ALA A 680 -53.77 -3.75 -56.97
C ALA A 680 -53.36 -4.70 -58.12
N ASP A 681 -52.06 -4.94 -58.30
CA ASP A 681 -51.46 -5.79 -59.36
C ASP A 681 -51.64 -5.29 -60.81
N GLN A 682 -52.22 -4.12 -61.05
CA GLN A 682 -52.45 -3.59 -62.40
C GLN A 682 -51.72 -2.25 -62.63
N PRO A 683 -51.11 -2.04 -63.81
CA PRO A 683 -50.63 -0.73 -64.21
C PRO A 683 -51.82 0.22 -64.37
N MET A 684 -51.80 1.32 -63.63
CA MET A 684 -52.77 2.41 -63.80
C MET A 684 -52.06 3.68 -64.23
N ASP A 685 -52.67 4.39 -65.17
CA ASP A 685 -52.21 5.69 -65.63
C ASP A 685 -52.37 6.74 -64.52
N CYS A 686 -51.52 7.77 -64.58
CA CYS A 686 -51.44 8.80 -63.55
C CYS A 686 -52.76 9.56 -63.31
N GLY A 687 -53.01 9.97 -62.05
CA GLY A 687 -54.07 10.91 -61.66
C GLY A 687 -55.31 10.30 -61.03
N SER A 688 -55.32 8.99 -60.75
CA SER A 688 -56.46 8.35 -60.07
C SER A 688 -56.48 8.66 -58.57
N SER A 689 -57.68 8.80 -58.00
CA SER A 689 -57.89 9.01 -56.55
C SER A 689 -57.51 7.80 -55.69
N SER A 690 -57.19 6.66 -56.30
CA SER A 690 -56.82 5.40 -55.62
C SER A 690 -55.31 5.17 -55.58
N GLN A 691 -54.51 6.15 -56.00
CA GLN A 691 -53.06 6.00 -56.06
C GLN A 691 -52.41 6.02 -54.68
N VAL A 692 -51.68 4.95 -54.38
CA VAL A 692 -50.96 4.80 -53.11
C VAL A 692 -49.46 4.50 -53.26
N THR A 693 -48.94 4.28 -54.48
CA THR A 693 -47.51 4.04 -54.76
C THR A 693 -46.92 5.09 -55.72
N ALA A 694 -45.60 5.24 -55.74
CA ALA A 694 -44.89 6.19 -56.60
C ALA A 694 -45.03 5.87 -58.10
N TYR A 695 -44.98 6.90 -58.96
CA TYR A 695 -44.86 6.69 -60.41
C TYR A 695 -43.45 6.26 -60.80
N LYS A 696 -43.38 5.48 -61.87
CA LYS A 696 -42.14 5.30 -62.60
C LYS A 696 -41.89 6.53 -63.49
N CYS A 697 -40.87 7.31 -63.12
CA CYS A 697 -40.35 8.43 -63.91
C CYS A 697 -38.87 8.17 -64.21
N SER A 698 -38.59 7.34 -65.22
CA SER A 698 -37.22 6.87 -65.50
C SER A 698 -36.55 6.31 -64.23
N ASN A 699 -35.51 6.96 -63.70
CA ASN A 699 -34.79 6.55 -62.48
C ASN A 699 -35.14 7.38 -61.23
N THR A 700 -36.05 8.35 -61.31
CA THR A 700 -36.37 9.24 -60.19
C THR A 700 -37.50 8.67 -59.33
N ALA A 701 -37.26 8.57 -58.03
CA ALA A 701 -38.16 7.96 -57.07
C ALA A 701 -39.11 8.97 -56.40
N ASN A 702 -40.20 8.48 -55.83
CA ASN A 702 -41.16 9.22 -55.00
C ASN A 702 -41.88 10.39 -55.71
N CYS A 703 -41.94 10.36 -57.05
CA CYS A 703 -42.73 11.32 -57.82
C CYS A 703 -44.23 11.00 -57.73
N LEU A 704 -45.04 12.04 -57.47
CA LEU A 704 -46.49 12.01 -57.66
C LEU A 704 -46.89 12.40 -59.08
N GLN A 705 -46.01 13.03 -59.85
CA GLN A 705 -46.19 13.31 -61.28
C GLN A 705 -44.81 13.44 -61.94
N CYS A 706 -44.60 12.90 -63.14
CA CYS A 706 -43.36 13.11 -63.90
C CYS A 706 -43.38 14.47 -64.62
N ASP A 707 -42.21 15.11 -64.78
CA ASP A 707 -42.11 16.34 -65.56
C ASP A 707 -42.32 16.07 -67.06
N SER A 708 -43.15 16.91 -67.71
CA SER A 708 -43.50 16.74 -69.12
C SER A 708 -42.34 17.01 -70.08
N SER A 709 -41.29 17.68 -69.61
CA SER A 709 -40.12 18.11 -70.39
C SER A 709 -38.91 17.22 -70.16
N ASP A 710 -38.85 16.54 -69.01
CA ASP A 710 -37.74 15.65 -68.63
C ASP A 710 -38.25 14.48 -67.77
N ALA A 711 -38.32 13.28 -68.36
CA ALA A 711 -38.80 12.08 -67.68
C ALA A 711 -37.93 11.64 -66.49
N ALA A 712 -36.73 12.21 -66.30
CA ALA A 712 -35.89 12.00 -65.13
C ALA A 712 -36.17 13.00 -63.98
N LYS A 713 -37.21 13.83 -64.08
CA LYS A 713 -37.58 14.81 -63.04
C LYS A 713 -39.03 14.62 -62.58
N CYS A 714 -39.30 14.98 -61.33
CA CYS A 714 -40.67 15.04 -60.83
C CYS A 714 -41.27 16.43 -61.13
N ALA A 715 -42.56 16.48 -61.48
CA ALA A 715 -43.38 17.69 -61.46
C ALA A 715 -43.98 17.93 -60.06
N SER A 716 -44.24 16.88 -59.28
CA SER A 716 -44.71 16.93 -57.90
C SER A 716 -44.27 15.70 -57.10
N CYS A 717 -44.20 15.81 -55.77
CA CYS A 717 -43.82 14.71 -54.87
C CYS A 717 -45.03 14.01 -54.25
N MET A 718 -44.84 12.73 -53.90
CA MET A 718 -45.80 12.01 -53.08
C MET A 718 -45.99 12.67 -51.71
N PRO A 719 -47.17 12.51 -51.08
CA PRO A 719 -47.39 12.94 -49.69
C PRO A 719 -46.27 12.44 -48.78
N GLY A 720 -45.72 13.34 -47.95
CA GLY A 720 -44.60 13.05 -47.05
C GLY A 720 -43.22 13.44 -47.59
N TYR A 721 -43.08 13.83 -48.85
CA TYR A 721 -41.81 14.25 -49.45
C TYR A 721 -41.78 15.73 -49.82
N LYS A 722 -40.61 16.35 -49.67
CA LYS A 722 -40.36 17.74 -50.01
C LYS A 722 -39.95 17.88 -51.49
N PHE A 723 -40.67 18.70 -52.24
CA PHE A 723 -40.31 19.05 -53.61
C PHE A 723 -39.22 20.10 -53.63
N THR A 724 -37.99 19.68 -53.96
CA THR A 724 -36.83 20.59 -54.06
C THR A 724 -36.08 20.30 -55.35
N ASN A 725 -35.80 21.32 -56.16
CA ASN A 725 -35.08 21.19 -57.44
C ASN A 725 -35.63 20.08 -58.36
N GLN A 726 -36.95 19.92 -58.42
CA GLN A 726 -37.64 18.89 -59.23
C GLN A 726 -37.31 17.44 -58.81
N GLN A 727 -36.93 17.22 -57.55
CA GLN A 727 -36.65 15.92 -56.93
C GLN A 727 -37.39 15.73 -55.61
N CYS A 728 -37.64 14.46 -55.25
CA CYS A 728 -38.44 14.02 -54.10
C CYS A 728 -37.65 13.06 -53.20
N SER A 729 -36.50 13.52 -52.69
CA SER A 729 -35.55 12.68 -51.95
C SER A 729 -35.57 12.87 -50.43
N THR A 730 -36.20 13.93 -49.92
CA THR A 730 -36.20 14.27 -48.49
C THR A 730 -37.61 14.33 -47.93
N CYS A 731 -37.79 13.96 -46.67
CA CYS A 731 -39.08 14.02 -46.00
C CYS A 731 -39.52 15.48 -45.80
N ALA A 732 -40.82 15.72 -45.97
CA ALA A 732 -41.47 16.99 -45.64
C ALA A 732 -41.55 17.18 -44.12
N ASP A 733 -41.68 18.43 -43.67
CA ASP A 733 -41.84 18.75 -42.26
C ASP A 733 -43.11 18.07 -41.71
N GLY A 734 -42.98 17.32 -40.61
CA GLY A 734 -44.07 16.51 -40.03
C GLY A 734 -44.17 15.08 -40.57
N ALA A 735 -43.34 14.68 -41.53
CA ALA A 735 -43.23 13.29 -41.97
C ALA A 735 -42.12 12.52 -41.23
N THR A 736 -42.36 11.24 -40.93
CA THR A 736 -41.39 10.33 -40.30
C THR A 736 -40.76 9.41 -41.36
N ALA A 737 -39.44 9.29 -41.35
CA ALA A 737 -38.72 8.35 -42.21
C ALA A 737 -38.81 6.93 -41.64
N VAL A 738 -39.32 5.97 -42.43
CA VAL A 738 -39.24 4.53 -42.15
C VAL A 738 -38.61 3.86 -43.37
N GLY A 739 -37.39 3.34 -43.20
CA GLY A 739 -36.54 2.92 -44.32
C GLY A 739 -36.24 4.10 -45.25
N SER A 740 -36.46 3.92 -46.56
CA SER A 740 -36.34 4.97 -47.58
C SER A 740 -37.63 5.78 -47.80
N PHE A 741 -38.68 5.53 -47.00
CA PHE A 741 -40.01 6.09 -47.18
C PHE A 741 -40.34 7.17 -46.15
N CYS A 742 -41.08 8.21 -46.56
CA CYS A 742 -41.50 9.30 -45.69
C CYS A 742 -43.02 9.28 -45.51
N PHE A 743 -43.48 9.07 -44.27
CA PHE A 743 -44.90 8.93 -43.94
C PHE A 743 -45.39 10.15 -43.17
N LEU A 744 -46.47 10.79 -43.64
CA LEU A 744 -47.15 11.81 -42.87
C LEU A 744 -47.90 11.13 -41.71
N GLN A 745 -47.66 11.58 -40.48
CA GLN A 745 -48.49 11.15 -39.37
C GLN A 745 -49.88 11.77 -39.58
N GLY A 746 -50.90 10.93 -39.79
CA GLY A 746 -52.27 11.39 -39.94
C GLY A 746 -52.70 12.23 -38.73
N ASP A 747 -53.52 13.26 -38.97
CA ASP A 747 -54.02 14.21 -37.97
C ASP A 747 -54.23 13.56 -36.60
N THR A 748 -53.26 13.74 -35.70
CA THR A 748 -53.57 13.70 -34.28
C THR A 748 -54.56 14.83 -34.06
N LEU A 749 -55.81 14.45 -33.81
CA LEU A 749 -56.88 15.33 -33.39
C LEU A 749 -56.29 16.43 -32.50
N SER A 750 -56.33 17.67 -32.99
CA SER A 750 -55.85 18.87 -32.31
C SER A 750 -56.59 19.06 -30.99
N THR A 751 -56.17 18.38 -29.93
CA THR A 751 -56.42 18.86 -28.57
C THR A 751 -55.23 19.74 -28.21
N ASN A 752 -55.40 21.04 -28.44
CA ASN A 752 -54.65 22.07 -27.74
C ASN A 752 -54.78 21.82 -26.23
N LEU A 753 -53.78 21.17 -25.63
CA LEU A 753 -53.58 21.17 -24.19
C LEU A 753 -52.22 21.79 -23.93
N SER A 754 -52.31 23.03 -23.50
CA SER A 754 -51.23 23.87 -22.99
C SER A 754 -50.29 23.08 -22.09
N SER A 755 -49.00 23.38 -22.23
CA SER A 755 -47.89 23.03 -21.34
C SER A 755 -48.22 23.36 -19.88
N GLY A 756 -48.94 22.46 -19.21
CA GLY A 756 -49.42 22.66 -17.84
C GLY A 756 -50.09 21.44 -17.19
N ALA A 757 -50.04 20.25 -17.78
CA ALA A 757 -50.68 19.05 -17.21
C ALA A 757 -49.76 17.83 -17.02
N VAL A 758 -48.50 17.89 -17.44
CA VAL A 758 -47.56 16.74 -17.36
C VAL A 758 -46.93 16.60 -15.96
N ALA A 759 -47.00 17.62 -15.10
CA ALA A 759 -46.54 17.51 -13.71
C ALA A 759 -47.56 16.82 -12.76
N GLY A 760 -48.82 16.64 -13.17
CA GLY A 760 -49.87 16.06 -12.32
C GLY A 760 -50.02 14.54 -12.41
N ILE A 761 -49.76 13.95 -13.60
CA ILE A 761 -50.01 12.53 -13.85
C ILE A 761 -48.84 11.65 -13.40
N VAL A 762 -47.61 12.19 -13.42
CA VAL A 762 -46.42 11.49 -12.89
C VAL A 762 -46.52 11.29 -11.38
N ILE A 763 -47.16 12.23 -10.65
CA ILE A 763 -47.37 12.10 -9.20
C ILE A 763 -48.47 11.08 -8.89
N ALA A 764 -49.53 10.98 -9.70
CA ALA A 764 -50.60 10.01 -9.48
C ALA A 764 -50.15 8.56 -9.72
N VAL A 765 -49.33 8.30 -10.74
CA VAL A 765 -48.79 6.96 -11.02
C VAL A 765 -47.72 6.56 -9.99
N LEU A 766 -46.90 7.51 -9.51
CA LEU A 766 -45.94 7.23 -8.43
C LEU A 766 -46.62 7.00 -7.06
N VAL A 767 -47.77 7.62 -6.80
CA VAL A 767 -48.56 7.35 -5.58
C VAL A 767 -49.27 5.99 -5.65
N VAL A 768 -49.73 5.56 -6.82
CA VAL A 768 -50.33 4.22 -6.99
C VAL A 768 -49.27 3.11 -6.99
N ALA A 769 -48.14 3.29 -7.68
CA ALA A 769 -47.04 2.33 -7.65
C ALA A 769 -46.34 2.27 -6.27
N GLY A 770 -46.18 3.43 -5.61
CA GLY A 770 -45.70 3.52 -4.22
C GLY A 770 -46.68 2.93 -3.21
N GLY A 771 -47.99 3.04 -3.46
CA GLY A 771 -49.04 2.43 -2.65
C GLY A 771 -49.06 0.91 -2.77
N VAL A 772 -48.86 0.35 -3.97
CA VAL A 772 -48.80 -1.11 -4.19
C VAL A 772 -47.50 -1.71 -3.63
N ALA A 773 -46.36 -1.03 -3.81
CA ALA A 773 -45.08 -1.45 -3.21
C ALA A 773 -45.09 -1.32 -1.67
N GLY A 774 -45.70 -0.25 -1.14
CA GLY A 774 -45.86 -0.03 0.30
C GLY A 774 -46.82 -1.04 0.95
N ALA A 775 -47.92 -1.40 0.27
CA ALA A 775 -48.84 -2.44 0.74
C ALA A 775 -48.19 -3.83 0.71
N ALA A 776 -47.39 -4.16 -0.30
CA ALA A 776 -46.63 -5.41 -0.34
C ALA A 776 -45.56 -5.48 0.77
N PHE A 777 -44.84 -4.38 1.03
CA PHE A 777 -43.87 -4.29 2.12
C PHE A 777 -44.53 -4.36 3.51
N TRP A 778 -45.70 -3.73 3.68
CA TRP A 778 -46.50 -3.81 4.92
C TRP A 778 -47.07 -5.21 5.15
N TYR A 779 -47.54 -5.90 4.10
CA TYR A 779 -48.04 -7.28 4.19
C TYR A 779 -46.92 -8.28 4.53
N MET A 780 -45.72 -8.10 3.96
CA MET A 780 -44.54 -8.91 4.31
C MET A 780 -44.03 -8.65 5.74
N LYS A 781 -44.11 -7.40 6.24
CA LYS A 781 -43.73 -7.06 7.63
C LYS A 781 -44.76 -7.56 8.65
N LYS A 782 -46.05 -7.60 8.29
CA LYS A 782 -47.13 -8.17 9.13
C LYS A 782 -47.06 -9.71 9.22
N SER A 783 -46.60 -10.38 8.17
CA SER A 783 -46.28 -11.82 8.19
C SER A 783 -45.18 -12.16 9.22
N LYS A 784 -44.14 -11.32 9.33
CA LYS A 784 -43.08 -11.52 10.34
C LYS A 784 -43.51 -11.19 11.78
N ALA A 785 -44.47 -10.29 12.00
CA ALA A 785 -44.98 -9.98 13.34
C ALA A 785 -45.98 -11.03 13.88
N ASN A 786 -46.68 -11.75 13.00
CA ASN A 786 -47.60 -12.82 13.41
C ASN A 786 -46.90 -14.15 13.74
N GLN A 787 -45.62 -14.33 13.39
CA GLN A 787 -44.84 -15.51 13.82
C GLN A 787 -44.31 -15.41 15.26
N GLU A 788 -44.39 -14.24 15.92
CA GLU A 788 -43.99 -14.09 17.34
C GLU A 788 -45.17 -14.14 18.34
N VAL A 789 -46.42 -14.29 17.88
CA VAL A 789 -47.60 -14.33 18.78
C VAL A 789 -48.14 -15.76 19.01
N GLU A 790 -47.77 -16.76 18.19
CA GLU A 790 -48.16 -18.17 18.45
C GLU A 790 -47.25 -18.92 19.45
N LYS A 791 -46.15 -18.30 19.92
CA LYS A 791 -45.26 -18.90 20.95
C LYS A 791 -45.63 -18.58 22.40
N GLN A 792 -46.73 -17.87 22.67
CA GLN A 792 -47.16 -17.53 24.05
C GLN A 792 -48.53 -18.08 24.49
N ASN A 793 -49.17 -19.00 23.74
CA ASN A 793 -50.48 -19.54 24.14
C ASN A 793 -50.57 -21.07 24.32
N PHE A 794 -49.46 -21.76 24.57
CA PHE A 794 -49.49 -23.14 25.10
C PHE A 794 -48.74 -23.21 26.43
N ASN A 795 -49.26 -22.49 27.42
CA ASN A 795 -48.99 -22.70 28.84
C ASN A 795 -50.21 -22.27 29.67
N MET A 796 -51.36 -22.90 29.39
CA MET A 796 -52.47 -23.11 30.34
C MET A 796 -53.55 -23.99 29.69
N GLN A 797 -53.29 -25.30 29.61
CA GLN A 797 -54.18 -26.42 29.95
C GLN A 797 -53.53 -27.74 29.60
#